data_AF-A0A368L1T7-F1
#
_entry.id   AF-A0A368L1T7-F1
#
_cell.length_a   1.000
_cell.length_b   1.000
_cell.length_c   1.000
_cell.angle_alpha   90.00
_cell.angle_beta   90.00
_cell.angle_gamma   90.00
#
_symmetry.space_group_name_H-M   'P 1'
#
loop_
_entity.id
_entity.type
_entity.pdbx_description
1 polymer ?
#
loop_
_entity_poly.entity_id
_entity_poly.type
_entity_poly.pdbx_seq_one_letter_code
_entity_poly.pdbx_strand_id
1 'polypeptide(L)'
;MNLCFSPMFSRLFHLVTRFWYGLRVTTVFVLCAFMVNNTAIAKASDSQKSPSRAQPQNDSFDDLILNARDAVRLGDSKKLQASLSRWRQLDGPQSQYVLNDYLGYWEWRQKLVDARQNPLGLDQSALRQWLAARPGQLVSDLLRRDWLQQLARQGQWERFRELYPAWVLRDERDLLCYEQVSQLENRQSSDFRPADWRLQTRQLLLQTAQSKEFPEGCQELLSQAIQQQLFSLHDGLELLRLLFANNRGGAALRLGQQLQAQLALGQSNISLAYERPLELLRQLPAERLKQQPAHQELAVLAIVRLTREQVDEAAQQLTLLAPALSARQQGYLWGQIGMAGAKRLHEQAIDWMEKADASQLNAEILEWKVRAALRAQRWDIVQRAIENMDEPQRRDPTWIYWLGRAYQAQGQAVQAEQQFRVISPQFGFYSKLAQEELGLKIVLPPVATAPSETERQFAQQHPGLKRALKFYALGLRFEGNREWNFALRGLSDRQLLAVADYAKQLQIYDRAINTAERTQQEHDFNLRFLTPYRQELALAAQRAGVDEPFVYGLIRQESRFITDAKSQVGASGLMQLMPATAKYVARKIGWHDFHGQEVNDVGTNLTLGTRYLRMVLDSLDQSPVLATAAYNAGPGRPRAWRARAHYGKAIEGAIFAETIPFTETRDYVKKVLSNTVYYAAQFEGRAQSLKTRLGVIQPTTPQP
;
A
#
# COMPACT_ATOMS: atom_id res chain seq x y z
N MET A 1 46.16 -52.24 -19.86
CA MET A 1 47.47 -52.72 -19.40
C MET A 1 48.24 -51.51 -18.93
N ASN A 2 48.81 -51.35 -17.75
CA ASN A 2 48.98 -52.05 -16.47
C ASN A 2 49.71 -50.95 -15.63
N LEU A 3 49.65 -50.77 -14.32
CA LEU A 3 49.04 -51.40 -13.16
C LEU A 3 49.17 -50.34 -12.03
N CYS A 4 48.22 -50.33 -11.11
CA CYS A 4 48.18 -49.47 -9.92
C CYS A 4 49.34 -49.73 -8.93
N PHE A 5 49.71 -48.72 -8.13
CA PHE A 5 49.73 -48.81 -6.66
C PHE A 5 49.69 -47.39 -6.03
N SER A 6 48.84 -47.26 -5.00
CA SER A 6 48.44 -46.08 -4.20
C SER A 6 49.36 -45.92 -2.96
N PRO A 7 49.06 -45.09 -1.92
CA PRO A 7 48.35 -43.81 -1.82
C PRO A 7 49.07 -42.76 -0.92
N MET A 8 48.86 -41.47 -1.15
CA MET A 8 48.73 -40.47 -0.07
C MET A 8 48.17 -39.18 -0.67
N PHE A 9 46.86 -38.96 -0.57
CA PHE A 9 46.17 -37.66 -0.53
C PHE A 9 44.66 -37.94 -0.64
N SER A 10 43.96 -37.87 0.48
CA SER A 10 42.49 -37.84 0.53
C SER A 10 42.08 -36.75 1.49
N ARG A 11 41.48 -35.69 0.93
CA ARG A 11 40.31 -34.94 1.45
C ARG A 11 40.21 -33.59 0.74
N LEU A 12 39.57 -33.58 -0.42
CA LEU A 12 38.93 -32.37 -0.96
C LEU A 12 37.95 -32.78 -2.06
N PHE A 13 36.67 -32.98 -1.72
CA PHE A 13 35.52 -32.68 -2.58
C PHE A 13 34.22 -32.81 -1.77
N HIS A 14 33.29 -31.87 -2.01
CA HIS A 14 31.92 -31.71 -1.49
C HIS A 14 31.72 -31.05 -0.12
N LEU A 15 31.53 -29.72 -0.12
CA LEU A 15 30.26 -29.07 0.22
C LEU A 15 30.38 -27.55 -0.02
N VAL A 16 29.80 -27.01 -1.10
CA VAL A 16 29.51 -25.58 -1.23
C VAL A 16 28.04 -25.42 -1.57
N THR A 17 27.21 -25.48 -0.54
CA THR A 17 25.91 -24.82 -0.46
C THR A 17 25.65 -24.54 1.02
N ARG A 18 25.13 -23.34 1.31
CA ARG A 18 24.80 -22.78 2.63
C ARG A 18 25.98 -22.19 3.40
N PHE A 19 26.09 -20.88 3.37
CA PHE A 19 26.28 -20.04 4.56
C PHE A 19 25.96 -18.62 4.15
N TRP A 20 25.13 -17.92 4.93
CA TRP A 20 25.12 -16.47 5.21
C TRP A 20 23.72 -16.09 5.73
N TYR A 21 23.56 -16.24 7.05
CA TYR A 21 22.68 -15.38 7.83
C TYR A 21 23.31 -15.12 9.18
N GLY A 22 23.41 -13.82 9.51
CA GLY A 22 23.33 -13.31 10.86
C GLY A 22 24.67 -13.05 11.55
N LEU A 23 25.11 -11.79 11.55
CA LEU A 23 25.36 -11.12 12.81
C LEU A 23 25.33 -9.59 12.68
N ARG A 24 24.85 -9.01 13.78
CA ARG A 24 24.48 -7.62 14.08
C ARG A 24 25.55 -6.59 13.70
N VAL A 25 25.13 -5.40 13.25
CA VAL A 25 25.97 -4.20 13.28
C VAL A 25 25.22 -3.08 13.99
N THR A 26 25.82 -2.72 15.12
CA THR A 26 25.58 -1.56 15.97
C THR A 26 26.11 -0.30 15.27
N THR A 27 25.44 0.82 15.52
CA THR A 27 25.77 2.19 15.10
C THR A 27 27.23 2.58 15.35
N VAL A 28 28.02 2.82 14.28
CA VAL A 28 29.16 3.76 14.25
C VAL A 28 29.30 4.28 12.81
N PHE A 29 29.07 5.58 12.58
CA PHE A 29 29.53 6.28 11.37
C PHE A 29 30.64 7.25 11.78
N VAL A 30 31.87 6.94 11.39
CA VAL A 30 33.00 7.89 11.35
C VAL A 30 33.51 7.93 9.92
N LEU A 31 33.78 9.15 9.47
CA LEU A 31 34.30 9.56 8.18
C LEU A 31 35.52 8.74 7.71
N CYS A 32 35.58 8.46 6.41
CA CYS A 32 36.84 8.18 5.72
C CYS A 32 37.08 9.26 4.66
N ALA A 33 38.00 10.17 4.98
CA ALA A 33 38.72 10.99 4.02
C ALA A 33 40.03 10.26 3.66
N PHE A 34 40.30 10.12 2.38
CA PHE A 34 41.61 9.77 1.85
C PHE A 34 42.27 11.06 1.35
N MET A 35 43.43 11.42 1.89
CA MET A 35 44.48 12.09 1.12
C MET A 35 45.87 11.73 1.65
N VAL A 36 46.75 11.47 0.70
CA VAL A 36 48.17 11.13 0.84
C VAL A 36 48.99 12.41 1.05
N ASN A 37 50.00 12.31 1.91
CA ASN A 37 51.00 13.34 2.20
C ASN A 37 51.77 13.79 0.94
N ASN A 38 52.02 15.10 0.81
CA ASN A 38 53.34 15.57 0.45
C ASN A 38 53.61 17.01 0.95
N THR A 39 54.87 17.22 1.27
CA THR A 39 55.50 18.27 2.07
C THR A 39 55.43 19.69 1.54
N ALA A 40 55.41 20.64 2.48
CA ALA A 40 55.47 22.08 2.27
C ALA A 40 56.84 22.59 1.80
N ILE A 41 56.84 23.53 0.86
CA ILE A 41 57.84 24.61 0.74
C ILE A 41 57.07 25.91 0.51
N ALA A 42 57.28 26.88 1.39
CA ALA A 42 56.72 28.22 1.32
C ALA A 42 57.53 29.10 0.35
N LYS A 43 56.82 29.92 -0.45
CA LYS A 43 57.28 31.25 -0.89
C LYS A 43 56.08 32.18 -0.99
N ALA A 44 56.18 33.29 -0.27
CA ALA A 44 55.22 34.38 -0.27
C ALA A 44 55.34 35.20 -1.57
N SER A 45 54.20 35.58 -2.14
CA SER A 45 54.05 36.86 -2.84
C SER A 45 52.59 37.28 -2.81
N ASP A 46 52.40 38.48 -2.29
CA ASP A 46 51.15 39.20 -2.10
C ASP A 46 50.39 39.40 -3.43
N SER A 47 49.11 39.06 -3.46
CA SER A 47 48.17 39.58 -4.45
C SER A 47 46.76 39.55 -3.88
N GLN A 48 46.27 40.74 -3.55
CA GLN A 48 44.92 41.06 -3.12
C GLN A 48 43.85 40.26 -3.89
N LYS A 49 43.10 39.40 -3.20
CA LYS A 49 41.84 38.84 -3.72
C LYS A 49 40.71 39.82 -3.43
N SER A 50 40.24 40.48 -4.47
CA SER A 50 38.99 41.24 -4.48
C SER A 50 37.81 40.36 -4.02
N PRO A 51 36.88 40.88 -3.21
CA PRO A 51 35.67 40.15 -2.85
C PRO A 51 34.81 39.98 -4.11
N SER A 52 34.52 38.73 -4.49
CA SER A 52 33.48 38.48 -5.49
C SER A 52 32.15 38.98 -4.93
N ARG A 53 31.66 40.10 -5.47
CA ARG A 53 30.27 40.55 -5.27
C ARG A 53 29.34 39.37 -5.54
N ALA A 54 28.66 38.89 -4.50
CA ALA A 54 27.45 38.09 -4.68
C ALA A 54 26.47 38.95 -5.50
N GLN A 55 26.10 38.48 -6.70
CA GLN A 55 24.99 39.08 -7.42
C GLN A 55 23.73 38.96 -6.54
N PRO A 56 22.87 39.98 -6.45
CA PRO A 56 21.61 39.85 -5.76
C PRO A 56 20.78 38.75 -6.46
N GLN A 57 20.49 37.66 -5.75
CA GLN A 57 19.49 36.70 -6.21
C GLN A 57 18.14 37.43 -6.25
N ASN A 58 17.64 37.68 -7.46
CA ASN A 58 16.25 38.04 -7.69
C ASN A 58 15.40 36.78 -7.52
N ASP A 59 15.26 36.31 -6.28
CA ASP A 59 14.40 35.16 -5.97
C ASP A 59 12.96 35.49 -6.35
N SER A 60 12.35 34.68 -7.21
CA SER A 60 10.93 34.80 -7.52
C SER A 60 10.07 34.29 -6.35
N PHE A 61 8.76 34.60 -6.36
CA PHE A 61 7.82 33.98 -5.40
C PHE A 61 7.86 32.44 -5.47
N ASP A 62 8.12 31.86 -6.65
CA ASP A 62 8.23 30.42 -6.87
C ASP A 62 9.47 29.84 -6.17
N ASP A 63 10.63 30.50 -6.30
CA ASP A 63 11.89 30.09 -5.67
C ASP A 63 11.77 30.09 -4.14
N LEU A 64 11.12 31.10 -3.58
CA LEU A 64 10.91 31.20 -2.13
C LEU A 64 9.97 30.12 -1.60
N ILE A 65 8.95 29.73 -2.36
CA ILE A 65 8.06 28.62 -1.99
C ILE A 65 8.82 27.31 -1.98
N LEU A 66 9.63 27.04 -3.01
CA LEU A 66 10.46 25.84 -3.09
C LEU A 66 11.46 25.79 -1.95
N ASN A 67 12.16 26.90 -1.69
CA ASN A 67 13.13 27.01 -0.61
C ASN A 67 12.50 26.84 0.77
N ALA A 68 11.36 27.48 1.04
CA ALA A 68 10.64 27.35 2.31
C ALA A 68 10.14 25.92 2.54
N ARG A 69 9.58 25.28 1.50
CA ARG A 69 9.16 23.88 1.55
C ARG A 69 10.34 22.97 1.91
N ASP A 70 11.46 23.11 1.21
CA ASP A 70 12.63 22.25 1.43
C ASP A 70 13.23 22.47 2.80
N ALA A 71 13.27 23.71 3.27
CA ALA A 71 13.70 24.04 4.63
C ALA A 71 12.84 23.30 5.67
N VAL A 72 11.51 23.35 5.53
CA VAL A 72 10.56 22.67 6.41
C VAL A 72 10.67 21.15 6.35
N ARG A 73 10.94 20.59 5.16
CA ARG A 73 11.14 19.14 4.98
C ARG A 73 12.44 18.67 5.65
N LEU A 74 13.49 19.48 5.60
CA LEU A 74 14.81 19.17 6.15
C LEU A 74 14.96 19.59 7.63
N GLY A 75 13.97 20.31 8.19
CA GLY A 75 14.06 20.86 9.55
C GLY A 75 15.03 22.04 9.68
N ASP A 76 15.33 22.74 8.58
CA ASP A 76 16.23 23.89 8.54
C ASP A 76 15.46 25.19 8.84
N SER A 77 15.31 25.50 10.13
CA SER A 77 14.59 26.70 10.57
C SER A 77 15.24 28.00 10.08
N LYS A 78 16.57 28.04 9.93
CA LYS A 78 17.30 29.23 9.45
C LYS A 78 16.97 29.51 7.98
N LYS A 79 16.99 28.49 7.13
CA LYS A 79 16.65 28.63 5.70
C LYS A 79 15.18 29.01 5.52
N LEU A 80 14.29 28.49 6.36
CA LEU A 80 12.88 28.90 6.36
C LEU A 80 12.75 30.39 6.69
N GLN A 81 13.38 30.87 7.77
CA GLN A 81 13.32 32.27 8.15
C GLN A 81 13.94 33.20 7.10
N ALA A 82 15.03 32.80 6.46
CA ALA A 82 15.61 33.54 5.34
C ALA A 82 14.59 33.68 4.19
N SER A 83 13.91 32.59 3.83
CA SER A 83 12.88 32.59 2.77
C SER A 83 11.69 33.48 3.13
N LEU A 84 11.21 33.43 4.38
CA LEU A 84 10.13 34.28 4.88
C LEU A 84 10.51 35.77 4.92
N SER A 85 11.72 36.09 5.36
CA SER A 85 12.22 37.47 5.37
C SER A 85 12.33 38.02 3.95
N ARG A 86 12.84 37.23 3.01
CA ARG A 86 12.93 37.62 1.61
C ARG A 86 11.55 37.79 0.97
N TRP A 87 10.60 36.91 1.30
CA TRP A 87 9.21 37.01 0.85
C TRP A 87 8.55 38.34 1.21
N ARG A 88 8.75 38.80 2.46
CA ARG A 88 8.21 40.08 2.95
C ARG A 88 8.84 41.31 2.27
N GLN A 89 10.03 41.14 1.68
CA GLN A 89 10.77 42.20 0.99
C GLN A 89 10.54 42.22 -0.52
N LEU A 90 9.88 41.21 -1.09
CA LEU A 90 9.59 41.18 -2.53
C LEU A 90 8.50 42.18 -2.89
N ASP A 91 8.73 42.91 -3.98
CA ASP A 91 7.76 43.82 -4.58
C ASP A 91 6.57 43.04 -5.17
N GLY A 92 5.36 43.58 -4.99
CA GLY A 92 4.11 43.02 -5.53
C GLY A 92 3.13 42.52 -4.46
N PRO A 93 1.90 42.17 -4.85
CA PRO A 93 0.85 41.81 -3.90
C PRO A 93 1.02 40.37 -3.42
N GLN A 94 1.82 40.15 -2.37
CA GLN A 94 2.09 38.81 -1.84
C GLN A 94 0.80 38.05 -1.48
N SER A 95 -0.22 38.78 -1.01
CA SER A 95 -1.54 38.24 -0.69
C SER A 95 -2.29 37.67 -1.90
N GLN A 96 -1.96 38.09 -3.12
CA GLN A 96 -2.57 37.57 -4.36
C GLN A 96 -1.86 36.32 -4.89
N TYR A 97 -0.67 35.99 -4.37
CA TYR A 97 0.03 34.77 -4.78
C TYR A 97 -0.72 33.53 -4.27
N VAL A 98 -1.03 32.61 -5.18
CA VAL A 98 -1.97 31.50 -4.95
C VAL A 98 -1.54 30.53 -3.83
N LEU A 99 -0.23 30.42 -3.54
CA LEU A 99 0.28 29.59 -2.44
C LEU A 99 0.74 30.40 -1.22
N ASN A 100 0.37 31.68 -1.09
CA ASN A 100 0.77 32.53 0.04
C ASN A 100 0.41 31.89 1.40
N ASP A 101 -0.75 31.23 1.49
CA ASP A 101 -1.18 30.57 2.72
C ASP A 101 -0.30 29.37 3.12
N TYR A 102 0.47 28.77 2.19
CA TYR A 102 1.42 27.71 2.52
C TYR A 102 2.66 28.25 3.26
N LEU A 103 3.11 29.46 2.96
CA LEU A 103 4.19 30.08 3.74
C LEU A 103 3.75 30.35 5.17
N GLY A 104 2.54 30.88 5.34
CA GLY A 104 1.94 31.05 6.66
C GLY A 104 1.79 29.71 7.41
N TYR A 105 1.32 28.66 6.72
CA TYR A 105 1.26 27.32 7.29
C TYR A 105 2.64 26.82 7.75
N TRP A 106 3.67 26.95 6.92
CA TRP A 106 5.02 26.50 7.24
C TRP A 106 5.66 27.29 8.37
N GLU A 107 5.44 28.60 8.43
CA GLU A 107 5.86 29.44 9.55
C GLU A 107 5.19 28.95 10.86
N TRP A 108 3.88 28.72 10.84
CA TRP A 108 3.17 28.20 12.01
C TRP A 108 3.61 26.79 12.38
N ARG A 109 3.84 25.92 11.40
CA ARG A 109 4.35 24.57 11.64
C ARG A 109 5.71 24.62 12.34
N GLN A 110 6.59 25.53 11.94
CA GLN A 110 7.88 25.73 12.63
C GLN A 110 7.66 26.21 14.06
N LYS A 111 6.78 27.20 14.28
CA LYS A 111 6.43 27.68 15.64
C LYS A 111 5.89 26.55 16.52
N LEU A 112 5.07 25.64 15.99
CA LEU A 112 4.60 24.45 16.71
C LEU A 112 5.74 23.49 17.05
N VAL A 113 6.72 23.33 16.15
CA VAL A 113 7.92 22.51 16.40
C VAL A 113 8.77 23.14 17.51
N ASP A 114 9.03 24.45 17.45
CA ASP A 114 9.84 25.18 18.44
C ASP A 114 9.16 25.17 19.82
N ALA A 115 7.83 25.31 19.84
CA ALA A 115 7.02 25.23 21.05
C ALA A 115 7.01 23.85 21.72
N ARG A 116 7.58 22.81 21.10
CA ARG A 116 7.86 21.53 21.80
C ARG A 116 8.92 21.71 22.88
N GLN A 117 9.90 22.57 22.66
CA GLN A 117 10.98 22.84 23.61
C GLN A 117 10.63 24.01 24.55
N ASN A 118 9.83 24.97 24.09
CA ASN A 118 9.35 26.09 24.90
C ASN A 118 7.85 26.36 24.70
N PRO A 119 6.95 25.68 25.44
CA PRO A 119 5.51 25.79 25.26
C PRO A 119 4.91 27.18 25.51
N LEU A 120 5.58 28.03 26.31
CA LEU A 120 5.12 29.39 26.62
C LEU A 120 5.28 30.36 25.43
N GLY A 121 6.01 29.97 24.39
CA GLY A 121 6.29 30.81 23.22
C GLY A 121 5.24 30.75 22.10
N LEU A 122 4.22 29.90 22.19
CA LEU A 122 3.20 29.78 21.15
C LEU A 122 1.99 30.68 21.42
N ASP A 123 1.79 31.71 20.60
CA ASP A 123 0.56 32.50 20.60
C ASP A 123 -0.61 31.71 20.01
N GLN A 124 -1.34 31.03 20.88
CA GLN A 124 -2.49 30.22 20.51
C GLN A 124 -3.68 31.05 20.01
N SER A 125 -3.78 32.31 20.44
CA SER A 125 -4.86 33.20 19.99
C SER A 125 -4.67 33.56 18.52
N ALA A 126 -3.45 33.94 18.13
CA ALA A 126 -3.08 34.23 16.76
C ALA A 126 -3.18 32.98 15.88
N LEU A 127 -2.83 31.80 16.40
CA LEU A 127 -3.01 30.54 15.68
C LEU A 127 -4.50 30.23 15.41
N ARG A 128 -5.38 30.42 16.40
CA ARG A 128 -6.84 30.27 16.22
C ARG A 128 -7.39 31.26 15.19
N GLN A 129 -6.97 32.52 15.26
CA GLN A 129 -7.35 33.55 14.29
C GLN A 129 -6.89 33.19 12.87
N TRP A 130 -5.66 32.68 12.72
CA TRP A 130 -5.12 32.27 11.43
C TRP A 130 -5.94 31.14 10.79
N LEU A 131 -6.35 30.15 11.59
CA LEU A 131 -7.23 29.06 11.17
C LEU A 131 -8.64 29.56 10.81
N ALA A 132 -9.20 30.47 11.62
CA ALA A 132 -10.53 31.04 11.40
C ALA A 132 -10.62 31.89 10.14
N ALA A 133 -9.53 32.56 9.75
CA ALA A 133 -9.44 33.33 8.51
C ALA A 133 -9.42 32.46 7.24
N ARG A 134 -9.26 31.13 7.36
CA ARG A 134 -9.10 30.19 6.24
C ARG A 134 -10.01 28.97 6.39
N PRO A 135 -11.33 29.15 6.51
CA PRO A 135 -12.25 28.03 6.69
C PRO A 135 -12.23 27.14 5.45
N GLY A 136 -12.29 25.82 5.65
CA GLY A 136 -12.40 24.87 4.55
C GLY A 136 -11.20 24.83 3.58
N GLN A 137 -10.02 25.29 4.00
CA GLN A 137 -8.78 25.14 3.22
C GLN A 137 -7.95 23.93 3.70
N LEU A 138 -7.20 23.30 2.78
CA LEU A 138 -6.32 22.18 3.13
C LEU A 138 -5.25 22.60 4.14
N VAL A 139 -4.59 23.74 3.93
CA VAL A 139 -3.56 24.26 4.84
C VAL A 139 -4.05 24.40 6.29
N SER A 140 -5.30 24.82 6.49
CA SER A 140 -5.90 24.91 7.82
C SER A 140 -6.09 23.53 8.44
N ASP A 141 -6.47 22.54 7.65
CA ASP A 141 -6.62 21.16 8.12
C ASP A 141 -5.26 20.50 8.43
N LEU A 142 -4.23 20.79 7.64
CA LEU A 142 -2.85 20.35 7.90
C LEU A 142 -2.28 20.96 9.17
N LEU A 143 -2.47 22.27 9.35
CA LEU A 143 -2.02 22.96 10.56
C LEU A 143 -2.77 22.46 11.79
N ARG A 144 -4.07 22.22 11.66
CA ARG A 144 -4.89 21.62 12.72
C ARG A 144 -4.38 20.24 13.11
N ARG A 145 -4.06 19.37 12.14
CA ARG A 145 -3.43 18.07 12.40
C ARG A 145 -2.11 18.23 13.17
N ASP A 146 -1.23 19.12 12.71
CA ASP A 146 0.08 19.34 13.35
C ASP A 146 -0.08 19.87 14.78
N TRP A 147 -1.08 20.73 15.03
CA TRP A 147 -1.39 21.25 16.36
C TRP A 147 -2.01 20.18 17.27
N LEU A 148 -2.94 19.36 16.76
CA LEU A 148 -3.50 18.22 17.48
C LEU A 148 -2.39 17.25 17.94
N GLN A 149 -1.41 16.95 17.09
CA GLN A 149 -0.29 16.10 17.46
C GLN A 149 0.53 16.70 18.61
N GLN A 150 0.75 18.01 18.60
CA GLN A 150 1.45 18.68 19.70
C GLN A 150 0.62 18.67 20.99
N LEU A 151 -0.68 19.00 20.93
CA LEU A 151 -1.57 19.00 22.09
C LEU A 151 -1.63 17.63 22.75
N ALA A 152 -1.73 16.56 21.96
CA ALA A 152 -1.72 15.18 22.45
C ALA A 152 -0.42 14.84 23.18
N ARG A 153 0.75 15.17 22.60
CA ARG A 153 2.06 14.94 23.25
C ARG A 153 2.25 15.73 24.55
N GLN A 154 1.55 16.85 24.69
CA GLN A 154 1.57 17.68 25.89
C GLN A 154 0.47 17.31 26.90
N GLY A 155 -0.37 16.30 26.60
CA GLY A 155 -1.52 15.93 27.44
C GLY A 155 -2.60 17.01 27.55
N GLN A 156 -2.65 17.98 26.63
CA GLN A 156 -3.64 19.07 26.64
C GLN A 156 -4.98 18.61 26.05
N TRP A 157 -5.62 17.65 26.72
CA TRP A 157 -6.77 16.92 26.19
C TRP A 157 -8.04 17.76 26.00
N GLU A 158 -8.29 18.75 26.86
CA GLU A 158 -9.42 19.67 26.70
C GLU A 158 -9.34 20.42 25.36
N ARG A 159 -8.21 21.07 25.11
CA ARG A 159 -7.95 21.78 23.85
C ARG A 159 -7.88 20.85 22.65
N PHE A 160 -7.36 19.63 22.84
CA PHE A 160 -7.39 18.60 21.81
C PHE A 160 -8.83 18.33 21.37
N ARG A 161 -9.75 18.09 22.31
CA ARG A 161 -11.17 17.82 22.01
C ARG A 161 -11.89 19.00 21.39
N GLU A 162 -11.55 20.24 21.78
CA GLU A 162 -12.10 21.43 21.11
C GLU A 162 -11.70 21.48 19.63
N LEU A 163 -10.44 21.14 19.32
CA LEU A 163 -9.88 21.29 17.98
C LEU A 163 -10.18 20.09 17.08
N TYR A 164 -10.27 18.89 17.64
CA TYR A 164 -10.35 17.62 16.91
C TYR A 164 -11.56 17.51 15.96
N PRO A 165 -12.80 17.95 16.31
CA PRO A 165 -13.95 17.86 15.42
C PRO A 165 -13.76 18.56 14.07
N ALA A 166 -12.99 19.65 14.05
CA ALA A 166 -12.73 20.44 12.84
C ALA A 166 -11.63 19.87 11.93
N TRP A 167 -10.97 18.78 12.32
CA TRP A 167 -10.00 18.08 11.46
C TRP A 167 -10.71 17.09 10.55
N VAL A 168 -10.83 17.44 9.27
CA VAL A 168 -11.71 16.74 8.31
C VAL A 168 -11.01 15.58 7.62
N LEU A 169 -9.69 15.65 7.40
CA LEU A 169 -8.98 14.59 6.66
C LEU A 169 -9.01 13.24 7.36
N ARG A 170 -8.98 13.20 8.70
CA ARG A 170 -8.97 11.96 9.51
C ARG A 170 -7.95 10.92 9.02
N ASP A 171 -6.85 11.39 8.41
CA ASP A 171 -5.86 10.57 7.69
C ASP A 171 -4.64 10.19 8.53
N GLU A 172 -4.60 10.59 9.81
CA GLU A 172 -3.52 10.33 10.75
C GLU A 172 -3.96 9.37 11.86
N ARG A 173 -3.46 8.13 11.81
CA ARG A 173 -3.87 7.07 12.73
C ARG A 173 -3.50 7.36 14.19
N ASP A 174 -2.37 8.02 14.40
CA ASP A 174 -1.90 8.44 15.71
C ASP A 174 -2.94 9.34 16.41
N LEU A 175 -3.53 10.28 15.67
CA LEU A 175 -4.56 11.19 16.17
C LEU A 175 -5.89 10.49 16.45
N LEU A 176 -6.26 9.46 15.68
CA LEU A 176 -7.43 8.65 15.98
C LEU A 176 -7.28 7.94 17.33
N CYS A 177 -6.08 7.43 17.63
CA CYS A 177 -5.79 6.80 18.91
C CYS A 177 -5.71 7.82 20.05
N TYR A 178 -5.10 8.98 19.84
CA TYR A 178 -5.09 10.05 20.84
C TYR A 178 -6.47 10.60 21.17
N GLU A 179 -7.41 10.59 20.23
CA GLU A 179 -8.79 10.94 20.55
C GLU A 179 -9.40 9.95 21.55
N GLN A 180 -9.15 8.65 21.41
CA GLN A 180 -9.61 7.67 22.39
C GLN A 180 -8.94 7.85 23.76
N VAL A 181 -7.65 8.18 23.79
CA VAL A 181 -6.94 8.55 25.03
C VAL A 181 -7.59 9.77 25.68
N SER A 182 -7.86 10.81 24.89
CA SER A 182 -8.50 12.04 25.34
C SER A 182 -9.87 11.79 25.97
N GLN A 183 -10.70 10.94 25.36
CA GLN A 183 -12.00 10.56 25.91
C GLN A 183 -11.86 9.79 27.23
N LEU A 184 -10.87 8.90 27.32
CA LEU A 184 -10.58 8.14 28.54
C LEU A 184 -10.15 9.04 29.70
N GLU A 185 -9.31 10.03 29.42
CA GLU A 185 -8.90 11.05 30.40
C GLU A 185 -10.08 11.91 30.88
N ASN A 186 -11.11 12.05 30.05
CA ASN A 186 -12.35 12.74 30.39
C ASN A 186 -13.50 11.80 30.82
N ARG A 187 -13.19 10.61 31.33
CA ARG A 187 -14.20 9.57 31.65
C ARG A 187 -15.24 9.97 32.71
N GLN A 188 -15.03 11.06 33.43
CA GLN A 188 -16.00 11.60 34.39
C GLN A 188 -17.13 12.39 33.72
N SER A 189 -16.97 12.74 32.44
CA SER A 189 -17.99 13.43 31.66
C SER A 189 -19.28 12.60 31.55
N SER A 190 -20.43 13.26 31.62
CA SER A 190 -21.75 12.66 31.39
C SER A 190 -21.91 12.05 30.00
N ASP A 191 -21.03 12.37 29.05
CA ASP A 191 -21.08 11.87 27.67
C ASP A 191 -20.24 10.61 27.50
N PHE A 192 -19.37 10.27 28.46
CA PHE A 192 -18.54 9.07 28.38
C PHE A 192 -19.38 7.82 28.59
N ARG A 193 -19.27 6.88 27.64
CA ARG A 193 -19.93 5.56 27.70
C ARG A 193 -18.85 4.49 27.69
N PRO A 194 -18.51 3.88 28.84
CA PRO A 194 -17.38 2.94 28.93
C PRO A 194 -17.50 1.74 27.98
N ALA A 195 -18.71 1.22 27.77
CA ALA A 195 -18.95 0.10 26.86
C ALA A 195 -18.68 0.48 25.40
N ASP A 196 -19.19 1.63 24.95
CA ASP A 196 -19.02 2.11 23.58
C ASP A 196 -17.56 2.46 23.31
N TRP A 197 -16.90 3.15 24.26
CA TRP A 197 -15.48 3.47 24.17
C TRP A 197 -14.62 2.20 24.05
N ARG A 198 -14.92 1.16 24.86
CA ARG A 198 -14.19 -0.11 24.81
C ARG A 198 -14.33 -0.77 23.44
N LEU A 199 -15.54 -0.80 22.88
CA LEU A 199 -15.81 -1.38 21.57
C LEU A 199 -15.05 -0.64 20.46
N GLN A 200 -15.14 0.68 20.43
CA GLN A 200 -14.48 1.53 19.43
C GLN A 200 -12.94 1.44 19.53
N THR A 201 -12.41 1.53 20.75
CA THR A 201 -10.97 1.43 21.01
C THR A 201 -10.43 0.07 20.60
N ARG A 202 -11.14 -1.01 20.94
CA ARG A 202 -10.76 -2.37 20.55
C ARG A 202 -10.74 -2.51 19.03
N GLN A 203 -11.78 -2.05 18.33
CA GLN A 203 -11.83 -2.09 16.87
C GLN A 203 -10.67 -1.30 16.23
N LEU A 204 -10.39 -0.09 16.71
CA LEU A 204 -9.29 0.74 16.23
C LEU A 204 -7.92 0.07 16.42
N LEU A 205 -7.67 -0.52 17.60
CA LEU A 205 -6.40 -1.20 17.90
C LEU A 205 -6.22 -2.48 17.07
N LEU A 206 -7.29 -3.27 16.88
CA LEU A 206 -7.25 -4.47 16.03
C LEU A 206 -6.98 -4.12 14.55
N GLN A 207 -7.59 -3.04 14.04
CA GLN A 207 -7.31 -2.52 12.69
C GLN A 207 -5.88 -1.97 12.57
N THR A 208 -5.38 -1.33 13.64
CA THR A 208 -4.02 -0.77 13.68
C THR A 208 -2.98 -1.88 13.72
N ALA A 209 -3.19 -2.95 14.49
CA ALA A 209 -2.30 -4.11 14.57
C ALA A 209 -2.08 -4.80 13.21
N GLN A 210 -3.05 -4.71 12.30
CA GLN A 210 -2.98 -5.24 10.93
C GLN A 210 -2.34 -4.25 9.94
N SER A 211 -2.29 -2.96 10.28
CA SER A 211 -1.71 -1.92 9.41
C SER A 211 -0.18 -1.94 9.42
N LYS A 212 0.48 -1.28 8.46
CA LYS A 212 1.94 -1.32 8.28
C LYS A 212 2.74 -0.92 9.54
N GLU A 213 2.18 -0.01 10.33
CA GLU A 213 2.81 0.56 11.51
C GLU A 213 1.87 0.49 12.70
N PHE A 214 2.42 0.60 13.91
CA PHE A 214 1.66 0.70 15.14
C PHE A 214 2.12 1.96 15.88
N PRO A 215 1.49 3.14 15.60
CA PRO A 215 1.95 4.45 16.06
C PRO A 215 2.00 4.60 17.59
N GLU A 216 2.73 5.61 18.06
CA GLU A 216 2.96 5.88 19.48
C GLU A 216 1.66 6.12 20.25
N GLY A 217 0.75 6.94 19.75
CA GLY A 217 -0.55 7.21 20.36
C GLY A 217 -1.42 5.96 20.48
N CYS A 218 -1.28 5.00 19.56
CA CYS A 218 -1.97 3.71 19.68
C CYS A 218 -1.32 2.78 20.72
N GLN A 219 -0.01 2.91 20.95
CA GLN A 219 0.69 2.20 22.02
C GLN A 219 0.33 2.78 23.38
N GLU A 220 0.22 4.11 23.47
CA GLU A 220 -0.24 4.80 24.67
C GLU A 220 -1.67 4.39 25.00
N LEU A 221 -2.58 4.47 24.03
CA LEU A 221 -3.97 4.02 24.17
C LEU A 221 -4.07 2.58 24.70
N LEU A 222 -3.31 1.66 24.10
CA LEU A 222 -3.30 0.26 24.54
C LEU A 222 -2.74 0.11 25.95
N SER A 223 -1.64 0.80 26.27
CA SER A 223 -1.02 0.76 27.59
C SER A 223 -1.99 1.27 28.66
N GLN A 224 -2.66 2.39 28.42
CA GLN A 224 -3.65 2.94 29.35
C GLN A 224 -4.87 2.03 29.49
N ALA A 225 -5.39 1.47 28.39
CA ALA A 225 -6.54 0.57 28.45
C ALA A 225 -6.27 -0.67 29.33
N ILE A 226 -5.04 -1.21 29.29
CA ILE A 226 -4.62 -2.34 30.12
C ILE A 226 -4.38 -1.90 31.58
N GLN A 227 -3.64 -0.81 31.80
CA GLN A 227 -3.33 -0.31 33.15
C GLN A 227 -4.60 0.03 33.94
N GLN A 228 -5.60 0.60 33.26
CA GLN A 228 -6.89 0.94 33.86
C GLN A 228 -7.88 -0.23 33.90
N GLN A 229 -7.44 -1.45 33.53
CA GLN A 229 -8.25 -2.67 33.54
C GLN A 229 -9.54 -2.57 32.69
N LEU A 230 -9.56 -1.67 31.71
CA LEU A 230 -10.67 -1.56 30.76
C LEU A 230 -10.60 -2.64 29.70
N PHE A 231 -9.40 -3.15 29.44
CA PHE A 231 -9.12 -4.32 28.61
C PHE A 231 -8.78 -5.49 29.51
N SER A 232 -9.41 -6.63 29.25
CA SER A 232 -9.11 -7.88 29.92
C SER A 232 -7.77 -8.46 29.44
N LEU A 233 -7.23 -9.42 30.19
CA LEU A 233 -6.08 -10.21 29.74
C LEU A 233 -6.35 -10.87 28.37
N HIS A 234 -7.60 -11.25 28.10
CA HIS A 234 -7.99 -11.82 26.81
C HIS A 234 -7.82 -10.81 25.66
N ASP A 235 -8.26 -9.56 25.85
CA ASP A 235 -8.09 -8.48 24.86
C ASP A 235 -6.61 -8.22 24.57
N GLY A 236 -5.78 -8.18 25.63
CA GLY A 236 -4.34 -8.01 25.52
C GLY A 236 -3.67 -9.15 24.76
N LEU A 237 -4.01 -10.40 25.07
CA LEU A 237 -3.44 -11.58 24.41
C LEU A 237 -3.82 -11.65 22.92
N GLU A 238 -5.06 -11.29 22.57
CA GLU A 238 -5.49 -11.27 21.18
C GLU A 238 -4.72 -10.24 20.35
N LEU A 239 -4.56 -9.01 20.88
CA LEU A 239 -3.74 -7.99 20.25
C LEU A 239 -2.28 -8.45 20.14
N LEU A 240 -1.73 -9.07 21.18
CA LEU A 240 -0.36 -9.60 21.16
C LEU A 240 -0.17 -10.63 20.04
N ARG A 241 -1.09 -11.58 19.90
CA ARG A 241 -1.06 -12.59 18.83
C ARG A 241 -1.13 -11.93 17.44
N LEU A 242 -1.97 -10.91 17.25
CA LEU A 242 -2.05 -10.16 15.99
C LEU A 242 -0.77 -9.38 15.69
N LEU A 243 -0.14 -8.75 16.68
CA LEU A 243 1.13 -8.05 16.51
C LEU A 243 2.26 -9.04 16.13
N PHE A 244 2.26 -10.25 16.70
CA PHE A 244 3.16 -11.34 16.30
C PHE A 244 2.92 -11.78 14.85
N ALA A 245 1.67 -12.10 14.50
CA ALA A 245 1.30 -12.54 13.15
C ALA A 245 1.68 -11.50 12.08
N ASN A 246 1.49 -10.22 12.40
CA ASN A 246 1.76 -9.11 11.48
C ASN A 246 3.22 -8.62 11.51
N ASN A 247 4.08 -9.14 12.40
CA ASN A 247 5.48 -8.71 12.56
C ASN A 247 5.60 -7.23 12.97
N ARG A 248 4.89 -6.88 14.03
CA ARG A 248 4.97 -5.59 14.73
C ARG A 248 5.81 -5.71 16.00
N GLY A 249 7.04 -6.21 15.85
CA GLY A 249 7.91 -6.62 16.96
C GLY A 249 8.06 -5.58 18.08
N GLY A 250 8.31 -4.31 17.75
CA GLY A 250 8.44 -3.26 18.78
C GLY A 250 7.19 -3.10 19.65
N ALA A 251 6.00 -3.09 19.03
CA ALA A 251 4.74 -3.02 19.77
C ALA A 251 4.42 -4.35 20.48
N ALA A 252 4.69 -5.49 19.83
CA ALA A 252 4.47 -6.82 20.38
C ALA A 252 5.30 -7.05 21.66
N LEU A 253 6.58 -6.69 21.65
CA LEU A 253 7.47 -6.87 22.80
C LEU A 253 7.08 -5.95 23.96
N ARG A 254 6.71 -4.69 23.68
CA ARG A 254 6.21 -3.76 24.72
C ARG A 254 4.92 -4.26 25.37
N LEU A 255 3.93 -4.63 24.56
CA LEU A 255 2.68 -5.20 25.08
C LEU A 255 2.94 -6.51 25.84
N GLY A 256 3.79 -7.37 25.29
CA GLY A 256 4.21 -8.60 25.94
C GLY A 256 4.79 -8.36 27.33
N GLN A 257 5.71 -7.41 27.46
CA GLN A 257 6.31 -7.05 28.75
C GLN A 257 5.26 -6.59 29.78
N GLN A 258 4.26 -5.81 29.35
CA GLN A 258 3.16 -5.38 30.23
C GLN A 258 2.29 -6.55 30.70
N LEU A 259 1.98 -7.50 29.80
CA LEU A 259 1.16 -8.67 30.11
C LEU A 259 1.94 -9.74 30.90
N GLN A 260 3.26 -9.75 30.82
CA GLN A 260 4.10 -10.79 31.40
C GLN A 260 3.90 -10.96 32.90
N ALA A 261 3.76 -9.84 33.64
CA ALA A 261 3.50 -9.86 35.07
C ALA A 261 2.14 -10.50 35.39
N GLN A 262 1.10 -10.18 34.59
CA GLN A 262 -0.25 -10.75 34.75
C GLN A 262 -0.27 -12.26 34.43
N LEU A 263 0.61 -12.72 33.54
CA LEU A 263 0.75 -14.12 33.14
C LEU A 263 1.68 -14.93 34.06
N ALA A 264 2.32 -14.30 35.06
CA ALA A 264 3.36 -14.92 35.89
C ALA A 264 4.50 -15.55 35.07
N LEU A 265 4.87 -14.94 33.94
CA LEU A 265 5.96 -15.40 33.07
C LEU A 265 7.28 -14.73 33.46
N GLY A 266 8.41 -15.41 33.24
CA GLY A 266 9.76 -14.85 33.43
C GLY A 266 10.17 -13.85 32.33
N GLN A 267 11.11 -12.95 32.64
CA GLN A 267 11.50 -11.75 31.85
C GLN A 267 12.03 -12.00 30.42
N SER A 268 12.18 -13.25 29.97
CA SER A 268 12.78 -13.58 28.67
C SER A 268 11.88 -14.40 27.73
N ASN A 269 10.71 -14.86 28.18
CA ASN A 269 9.94 -15.84 27.41
C ASN A 269 9.24 -15.26 26.18
N ILE A 270 8.76 -14.01 26.25
CA ILE A 270 8.04 -13.38 25.12
C ILE A 270 9.02 -12.92 24.03
N SER A 271 10.16 -12.35 24.40
CA SER A 271 11.23 -12.02 23.44
C SER A 271 11.75 -13.28 22.76
N LEU A 272 11.97 -14.38 23.50
CA LEU A 272 12.40 -15.65 22.92
C LEU A 272 11.36 -16.21 21.93
N ALA A 273 10.06 -16.11 22.23
CA ALA A 273 8.99 -16.51 21.32
C ALA A 273 9.03 -15.74 19.99
N TYR A 274 9.45 -14.47 20.01
CA TYR A 274 9.52 -13.63 18.81
C TYR A 274 10.81 -13.84 18.02
N GLU A 275 11.95 -13.96 18.71
CA GLU A 275 13.29 -14.00 18.10
C GLU A 275 13.74 -15.42 17.74
N ARG A 276 13.43 -16.41 18.60
CA ARG A 276 13.89 -17.80 18.47
C ARG A 276 12.77 -18.78 18.83
N PRO A 277 11.66 -18.78 18.07
CA PRO A 277 10.46 -19.54 18.43
C PRO A 277 10.71 -21.05 18.55
N LEU A 278 11.52 -21.64 17.67
CA LEU A 278 11.81 -23.09 17.72
C LEU A 278 12.65 -23.48 18.94
N GLU A 279 13.56 -22.60 19.38
CA GLU A 279 14.34 -22.81 20.60
C GLU A 279 13.41 -22.83 21.82
N LEU A 280 12.47 -21.88 21.90
CA LEU A 280 11.46 -21.85 22.97
C LEU A 280 10.58 -23.09 22.96
N LEU A 281 10.04 -23.51 21.81
CA LEU A 281 9.15 -24.67 21.73
C LEU A 281 9.82 -25.96 22.24
N ARG A 282 11.13 -26.14 22.00
CA ARG A 282 11.90 -27.28 22.55
C ARG A 282 12.02 -27.25 24.08
N GLN A 283 11.93 -26.07 24.69
CA GLN A 283 11.97 -25.88 26.14
C GLN A 283 10.57 -26.02 26.80
N LEU A 284 9.52 -26.20 26.00
CA LEU A 284 8.12 -26.30 26.44
C LEU A 284 7.53 -27.69 26.12
N PRO A 285 7.88 -28.74 26.88
CA PRO A 285 7.30 -30.06 26.67
C PRO A 285 5.79 -30.05 26.98
N ALA A 286 5.05 -30.94 26.31
CA ALA A 286 3.59 -31.05 26.43
C ALA A 286 3.09 -31.13 27.88
N GLU A 287 3.80 -31.85 28.77
CA GLU A 287 3.42 -31.96 30.18
C GLU A 287 3.45 -30.62 30.92
N ARG A 288 4.45 -29.76 30.63
CA ARG A 288 4.51 -28.40 31.21
C ARG A 288 3.36 -27.54 30.69
N LEU A 289 3.04 -27.66 29.41
CA LEU A 289 1.94 -26.90 28.79
C LEU A 289 0.58 -27.27 29.37
N LYS A 290 0.32 -28.55 29.65
CA LYS A 290 -0.95 -29.00 30.28
C LYS A 290 -1.18 -28.37 31.65
N GLN A 291 -0.11 -28.12 32.40
CA GLN A 291 -0.19 -27.60 33.77
C GLN A 291 -0.20 -26.07 33.83
N GLN A 292 0.24 -25.37 32.78
CA GLN A 292 0.54 -23.94 32.84
C GLN A 292 -0.05 -23.18 31.64
N PRO A 293 -1.26 -22.60 31.76
CA PRO A 293 -1.92 -21.86 30.67
C PRO A 293 -1.07 -20.73 30.07
N ALA A 294 -0.29 -20.04 30.89
CA ALA A 294 0.62 -18.99 30.42
C ALA A 294 1.70 -19.53 29.45
N HIS A 295 2.16 -20.77 29.64
CA HIS A 295 3.11 -21.41 28.72
C HIS A 295 2.44 -21.91 27.44
N GLN A 296 1.14 -22.25 27.48
CA GLN A 296 0.37 -22.52 26.26
C GLN A 296 0.33 -21.28 25.35
N GLU A 297 0.12 -20.10 25.93
CA GLU A 297 0.14 -18.84 25.18
C GLU A 297 1.51 -18.55 24.56
N LEU A 298 2.61 -18.83 25.28
CA LEU A 298 3.95 -18.74 24.72
C LEU A 298 4.16 -19.67 23.51
N ALA A 299 3.68 -20.90 23.61
CA ALA A 299 3.73 -21.85 22.49
C ALA A 299 2.90 -21.34 21.29
N VAL A 300 1.71 -20.78 21.53
CA VAL A 300 0.88 -20.15 20.50
C VAL A 300 1.65 -19.03 19.79
N LEU A 301 2.24 -18.10 20.53
CA LEU A 301 3.00 -16.98 19.97
C LEU A 301 4.21 -17.46 19.15
N ALA A 302 4.93 -18.46 19.66
CA ALA A 302 6.08 -19.06 18.96
C ALA A 302 5.67 -19.75 17.65
N ILE A 303 4.58 -20.54 17.65
CA ILE A 303 4.07 -21.18 16.43
C ILE A 303 3.61 -20.13 15.42
N VAL A 304 2.87 -19.09 15.85
CA VAL A 304 2.49 -17.97 14.98
C VAL A 304 3.72 -17.33 14.32
N ARG A 305 4.79 -17.10 15.08
CA ARG A 305 6.03 -16.55 14.55
C ARG A 305 6.69 -17.48 13.53
N LEU A 306 6.67 -18.80 13.74
CA LEU A 306 7.22 -19.80 12.81
C LEU A 306 6.51 -19.80 11.45
N THR A 307 5.20 -19.54 11.39
CA THR A 307 4.43 -19.53 10.14
C THR A 307 5.00 -18.59 9.06
N ARG A 308 5.78 -17.58 9.47
CA ARG A 308 6.40 -16.59 8.57
C ARG A 308 7.56 -17.13 7.76
N GLU A 309 8.24 -18.17 8.23
CA GLU A 309 9.46 -18.67 7.60
C GLU A 309 9.40 -20.18 7.36
N GLN A 310 8.79 -20.93 8.27
CA GLN A 310 8.78 -22.40 8.27
C GLN A 310 7.36 -22.91 8.53
N VAL A 311 6.49 -22.82 7.52
CA VAL A 311 5.06 -23.19 7.67
C VAL A 311 4.87 -24.68 7.96
N ASP A 312 5.66 -25.55 7.33
CA ASP A 312 5.61 -26.99 7.57
C ASP A 312 6.08 -27.35 8.97
N GLU A 313 7.16 -26.73 9.43
CA GLU A 313 7.64 -26.85 10.81
C GLU A 313 6.57 -26.37 11.80
N ALA A 314 5.89 -25.25 11.53
CA ALA A 314 4.80 -24.77 12.37
C ALA A 314 3.64 -25.77 12.45
N ALA A 315 3.27 -26.41 11.32
CA ALA A 315 2.26 -27.46 11.28
C ALA A 315 2.68 -28.72 12.06
N GLN A 316 3.95 -29.12 11.95
CA GLN A 316 4.52 -30.24 12.69
C GLN A 316 4.53 -29.95 14.20
N GLN A 317 5.04 -28.79 14.61
CA GLN A 317 5.06 -28.37 16.02
C GLN A 317 3.65 -28.30 16.62
N LEU A 318 2.68 -27.75 15.89
CA LEU A 318 1.28 -27.76 16.34
C LEU A 318 0.76 -29.19 16.50
N THR A 319 1.04 -30.09 15.57
CA THR A 319 0.60 -31.49 15.65
C THR A 319 1.17 -32.18 16.90
N LEU A 320 2.45 -31.94 17.21
CA LEU A 320 3.11 -32.49 18.40
C LEU A 320 2.53 -31.93 19.71
N LEU A 321 2.23 -30.64 19.75
CA LEU A 321 1.79 -29.95 20.97
C LEU A 321 0.27 -29.88 21.14
N ALA A 322 -0.51 -30.25 20.11
CA ALA A 322 -1.97 -30.19 20.12
C ALA A 322 -2.62 -30.82 21.36
N PRO A 323 -2.21 -32.01 21.85
CA PRO A 323 -2.80 -32.60 23.05
C PRO A 323 -2.65 -31.77 24.34
N ALA A 324 -1.74 -30.78 24.35
CA ALA A 324 -1.51 -29.89 25.47
C ALA A 324 -2.08 -28.48 25.28
N LEU A 325 -2.78 -28.22 24.17
CA LEU A 325 -3.41 -26.95 23.85
C LEU A 325 -4.93 -27.09 23.84
N SER A 326 -5.64 -26.01 24.21
CA SER A 326 -7.10 -25.98 24.09
C SER A 326 -7.55 -26.08 22.63
N ALA A 327 -8.75 -26.61 22.39
CA ALA A 327 -9.35 -26.66 21.06
C ALA A 327 -9.40 -25.26 20.39
N ARG A 328 -9.67 -24.23 21.19
CA ARG A 328 -9.65 -22.82 20.76
C ARG A 328 -8.27 -22.40 20.24
N GLN A 329 -7.20 -22.67 20.98
CA GLN A 329 -5.82 -22.36 20.55
C GLN A 329 -5.40 -23.17 19.32
N GLN A 330 -5.73 -24.46 19.27
CA GLN A 330 -5.45 -25.30 18.11
C GLN A 330 -6.13 -24.75 16.85
N GLY A 331 -7.42 -24.40 16.95
CA GLY A 331 -8.19 -23.84 15.84
C GLY A 331 -7.63 -22.51 15.34
N TYR A 332 -7.22 -21.62 16.25
CA TYR A 332 -6.54 -20.37 15.89
C TYR A 332 -5.23 -20.61 15.14
N LEU A 333 -4.38 -21.51 15.64
CA LEU A 333 -3.09 -21.81 15.04
C LEU A 333 -3.24 -22.47 13.66
N TRP A 334 -4.19 -23.37 13.49
CA TRP A 334 -4.49 -23.95 12.17
C TRP A 334 -4.97 -22.91 11.16
N GLY A 335 -5.73 -21.90 11.59
CA GLY A 335 -6.09 -20.75 10.76
C GLY A 335 -4.87 -19.94 10.30
N GLN A 336 -3.94 -19.66 11.22
CA GLN A 336 -2.70 -18.92 10.92
C GLN A 336 -1.75 -19.71 10.01
N ILE A 337 -1.51 -20.99 10.31
CA ILE A 337 -0.70 -21.91 9.50
C ILE A 337 -1.31 -22.07 8.11
N GLY A 338 -2.62 -22.30 8.04
CA GLY A 338 -3.37 -22.40 6.81
C GLY A 338 -3.25 -21.14 5.94
N MET A 339 -3.42 -19.95 6.51
CA MET A 339 -3.25 -18.67 5.80
C MET A 339 -1.83 -18.49 5.28
N ALA A 340 -0.84 -18.79 6.12
CA ALA A 340 0.56 -18.76 5.74
C ALA A 340 0.86 -19.75 4.60
N GLY A 341 0.28 -20.95 4.65
CA GLY A 341 0.36 -21.95 3.57
C GLY A 341 -0.29 -21.45 2.28
N ALA A 342 -1.49 -20.87 2.38
CA ALA A 342 -2.25 -20.36 1.24
C ALA A 342 -1.49 -19.24 0.52
N LYS A 343 -0.89 -18.30 1.27
CA LYS A 343 0.00 -17.24 0.74
C LYS A 343 1.24 -17.79 0.02
N ARG A 344 1.65 -19.02 0.30
CA ARG A 344 2.76 -19.71 -0.38
C ARG A 344 2.31 -20.68 -1.48
N LEU A 345 1.00 -20.79 -1.69
CA LEU A 345 0.38 -21.77 -2.58
C LEU A 345 0.72 -23.22 -2.16
N HIS A 346 0.76 -23.46 -0.85
CA HIS A 346 0.99 -24.80 -0.30
C HIS A 346 -0.24 -25.68 -0.51
N GLU A 347 -0.03 -26.95 -0.90
CA GLU A 347 -1.13 -27.87 -1.24
C GLU A 347 -2.03 -28.19 -0.05
N GLN A 348 -1.44 -28.37 1.14
CA GLN A 348 -2.19 -28.69 2.36
C GLN A 348 -2.83 -27.47 3.02
N ALA A 349 -2.68 -26.27 2.45
CA ALA A 349 -3.14 -25.04 3.09
C ALA A 349 -4.64 -25.09 3.43
N ILE A 350 -5.45 -25.58 2.50
CA ILE A 350 -6.89 -25.65 2.71
C ILE A 350 -7.28 -26.72 3.74
N ASP A 351 -6.58 -27.85 3.77
CA ASP A 351 -6.81 -28.91 4.75
C ASP A 351 -6.41 -28.47 6.16
N TRP A 352 -5.35 -27.68 6.30
CA TRP A 352 -5.00 -27.01 7.55
C TRP A 352 -6.09 -26.03 7.98
N MET A 353 -6.65 -25.24 7.06
CA MET A 353 -7.73 -24.30 7.36
C MET A 353 -9.07 -24.93 7.71
N GLU A 354 -9.33 -26.17 7.29
CA GLU A 354 -10.53 -26.92 7.71
C GLU A 354 -10.41 -27.48 9.14
N LYS A 355 -9.19 -27.60 9.69
CA LYS A 355 -8.95 -27.90 11.11
C LYS A 355 -9.11 -26.66 12.01
N ALA A 356 -9.26 -25.49 11.42
CA ALA A 356 -9.36 -24.23 12.17
C ALA A 356 -10.75 -24.06 12.80
N ASP A 357 -10.80 -23.33 13.92
CA ASP A 357 -12.06 -22.94 14.54
C ASP A 357 -12.66 -21.76 13.77
N ALA A 358 -13.81 -21.99 13.13
CA ALA A 358 -14.50 -21.01 12.30
C ALA A 358 -14.82 -19.70 13.04
N SER A 359 -15.09 -19.77 14.36
CA SER A 359 -15.44 -18.59 15.17
C SER A 359 -14.28 -17.62 15.42
N GLN A 360 -13.04 -18.04 15.11
CA GLN A 360 -11.82 -17.29 15.36
C GLN A 360 -11.13 -16.78 14.09
N LEU A 361 -11.68 -17.09 12.91
CA LEU A 361 -11.10 -16.65 11.65
C LEU A 361 -11.36 -15.17 11.48
N ASN A 362 -10.29 -14.38 11.45
CA ASN A 362 -10.39 -12.97 11.11
C ASN A 362 -10.64 -12.80 9.60
N ALA A 363 -10.95 -11.57 9.21
CA ALA A 363 -11.21 -11.19 7.82
C ALA A 363 -10.14 -11.74 6.86
N GLU A 364 -8.86 -11.49 7.13
CA GLU A 364 -7.77 -11.90 6.24
C GLU A 364 -7.68 -13.43 6.08
N ILE A 365 -7.83 -14.21 7.16
CA ILE A 365 -7.79 -15.68 7.09
C ILE A 365 -8.94 -16.20 6.23
N LEU A 366 -10.16 -15.65 6.39
CA LEU A 366 -11.30 -16.05 5.57
C LEU A 366 -11.06 -15.78 4.08
N GLU A 367 -10.49 -14.64 3.71
CA GLU A 367 -10.15 -14.37 2.31
C GLU A 367 -9.14 -15.38 1.75
N TRP A 368 -8.10 -15.70 2.51
CA TRP A 368 -7.11 -16.68 2.09
C TRP A 368 -7.67 -18.10 2.08
N LYS A 369 -8.67 -18.39 2.90
CA LYS A 369 -9.42 -19.65 2.88
C LYS A 369 -10.22 -19.79 1.60
N VAL A 370 -10.92 -18.74 1.17
CA VAL A 370 -11.56 -18.70 -0.14
C VAL A 370 -10.54 -18.90 -1.25
N ARG A 371 -9.42 -18.15 -1.25
CA ARG A 371 -8.38 -18.28 -2.28
C ARG A 371 -7.79 -19.69 -2.35
N ALA A 372 -7.51 -20.32 -1.22
CA ALA A 372 -7.01 -21.69 -1.18
C ALA A 372 -8.06 -22.69 -1.68
N ALA A 373 -9.33 -22.54 -1.27
CA ALA A 373 -10.44 -23.37 -1.72
C ALA A 373 -10.72 -23.23 -3.23
N LEU A 374 -10.62 -22.00 -3.79
CA LEU A 374 -10.75 -21.75 -5.22
C LEU A 374 -9.68 -22.49 -6.03
N ARG A 375 -8.40 -22.47 -5.59
CA ARG A 375 -7.34 -23.25 -6.25
C ARG A 375 -7.56 -24.75 -6.15
N ALA A 376 -8.11 -25.21 -5.04
CA ALA A 376 -8.47 -26.62 -4.81
C ALA A 376 -9.82 -27.02 -5.47
N GLN A 377 -10.54 -26.07 -6.07
CA GLN A 377 -11.89 -26.24 -6.62
C GLN A 377 -12.90 -26.86 -5.63
N ARG A 378 -12.72 -26.59 -4.33
CA ARG A 378 -13.64 -27.01 -3.26
C ARG A 378 -14.71 -25.95 -3.03
N TRP A 379 -15.71 -25.94 -3.91
CA TRP A 379 -16.77 -24.93 -3.94
C TRP A 379 -17.64 -24.91 -2.67
N ASP A 380 -17.77 -26.04 -1.98
CA ASP A 380 -18.43 -26.14 -0.67
C ASP A 380 -17.74 -25.25 0.38
N ILE A 381 -16.39 -25.23 0.41
CA ILE A 381 -15.66 -24.36 1.32
C ILE A 381 -15.72 -22.91 0.87
N VAL A 382 -15.66 -22.65 -0.44
CA VAL A 382 -15.78 -21.28 -0.97
C VAL A 382 -17.06 -20.64 -0.45
N GLN A 383 -18.19 -21.33 -0.58
CA GLN A 383 -19.48 -20.86 -0.05
C GLN A 383 -19.41 -20.63 1.47
N ARG A 384 -19.08 -21.66 2.25
CA ARG A 384 -19.06 -21.58 3.73
C ARG A 384 -18.10 -20.51 4.25
N ALA A 385 -16.96 -20.31 3.60
CA ALA A 385 -15.99 -19.31 4.02
C ALA A 385 -16.50 -17.88 3.76
N ILE A 386 -17.18 -17.64 2.65
CA ILE A 386 -17.76 -16.33 2.33
C ILE A 386 -18.98 -16.03 3.20
N GLU A 387 -19.83 -17.01 3.50
CA GLU A 387 -20.98 -16.82 4.39
C GLU A 387 -20.54 -16.41 5.81
N ASN A 388 -19.38 -16.90 6.26
CA ASN A 388 -18.77 -16.55 7.55
C ASN A 388 -18.00 -15.22 7.56
N MET A 389 -17.86 -14.53 6.42
CA MET A 389 -17.23 -13.20 6.36
C MET A 389 -18.07 -12.15 7.08
N ASP A 390 -17.42 -11.06 7.52
CA ASP A 390 -18.15 -9.92 8.08
C ASP A 390 -18.92 -9.14 7.00
N GLU A 391 -19.74 -8.17 7.43
CA GLU A 391 -20.57 -7.38 6.50
C GLU A 391 -19.76 -6.59 5.46
N PRO A 392 -18.65 -5.90 5.83
CA PRO A 392 -17.77 -5.26 4.86
C PRO A 392 -17.23 -6.22 3.79
N GLN A 393 -16.75 -7.40 4.20
CA GLN A 393 -16.25 -8.40 3.25
C GLN A 393 -17.38 -8.95 2.38
N ARG A 394 -18.55 -9.30 2.93
CA ARG A 394 -19.68 -9.80 2.13
C ARG A 394 -20.20 -8.78 1.11
N ARG A 395 -19.92 -7.48 1.29
CA ARG A 395 -20.22 -6.42 0.33
C ARG A 395 -19.12 -6.20 -0.73
N ASP A 396 -17.95 -6.80 -0.57
CA ASP A 396 -16.88 -6.70 -1.56
C ASP A 396 -17.29 -7.45 -2.84
N PRO A 397 -17.24 -6.81 -4.03
CA PRO A 397 -17.58 -7.46 -5.30
C PRO A 397 -16.80 -8.76 -5.59
N THR A 398 -15.59 -8.89 -5.03
CA THR A 398 -14.78 -10.11 -5.10
C THR A 398 -15.53 -11.29 -4.51
N TRP A 399 -16.02 -11.15 -3.27
CA TRP A 399 -16.64 -12.25 -2.54
C TRP A 399 -18.08 -12.48 -2.99
N ILE A 400 -18.79 -11.44 -3.41
CA ILE A 400 -20.11 -11.59 -4.07
C ILE A 400 -19.99 -12.44 -5.33
N TYR A 401 -19.01 -12.14 -6.21
CA TYR A 401 -18.79 -12.92 -7.43
C TYR A 401 -18.45 -14.38 -7.12
N TRP A 402 -17.51 -14.63 -6.21
CA TRP A 402 -17.10 -16.00 -5.88
C TRP A 402 -18.17 -16.79 -5.14
N LEU A 403 -19.03 -16.15 -4.35
CA LEU A 403 -20.21 -16.78 -3.78
C LEU A 403 -21.22 -17.18 -4.86
N GLY A 404 -21.48 -16.28 -5.82
CA GLY A 404 -22.32 -16.61 -6.99
C GLY A 404 -21.76 -17.80 -7.77
N ARG A 405 -20.44 -17.85 -8.00
CA ARG A 405 -19.76 -18.98 -8.64
C ARG A 405 -19.84 -20.26 -7.82
N ALA A 406 -19.75 -20.19 -6.49
CA ALA A 406 -19.90 -21.34 -5.61
C ALA A 406 -21.33 -21.91 -5.64
N TYR A 407 -22.35 -21.06 -5.65
CA TYR A 407 -23.73 -21.47 -5.87
C TYR A 407 -23.93 -22.13 -7.23
N GLN A 408 -23.41 -21.52 -8.29
CA GLN A 408 -23.50 -22.05 -9.66
C GLN A 408 -22.84 -23.43 -9.78
N ALA A 409 -21.65 -23.60 -9.20
CA ALA A 409 -20.94 -24.89 -9.21
C ALA A 409 -21.68 -26.00 -8.45
N GLN A 410 -22.57 -25.64 -7.53
CA GLN A 410 -23.40 -26.56 -6.75
C GLN A 410 -24.83 -26.69 -7.29
N GLY A 411 -25.11 -26.18 -8.49
CA GLY A 411 -26.44 -26.27 -9.12
C GLY A 411 -27.49 -25.30 -8.57
N GLN A 412 -27.11 -24.35 -7.73
CA GLN A 412 -28.00 -23.35 -7.11
C GLN A 412 -28.12 -22.09 -7.99
N ALA A 413 -28.73 -22.24 -9.18
CA ALA A 413 -28.76 -21.21 -10.21
C ALA A 413 -29.42 -19.89 -9.76
N VAL A 414 -30.52 -19.97 -9.00
CA VAL A 414 -31.26 -18.77 -8.52
C VAL A 414 -30.39 -17.94 -7.57
N GLN A 415 -29.75 -18.60 -6.60
CA GLN A 415 -28.85 -17.93 -5.66
C GLN A 415 -27.63 -17.34 -6.38
N ALA A 416 -27.08 -18.05 -7.37
CA ALA A 416 -25.97 -17.55 -8.18
C ALA A 416 -26.36 -16.26 -8.92
N GLU A 417 -27.50 -16.27 -9.60
CA GLU A 417 -28.02 -15.12 -10.35
C GLU A 417 -28.23 -13.90 -9.44
N GLN A 418 -28.79 -14.12 -8.24
CA GLN A 418 -28.97 -13.06 -7.24
C GLN A 418 -27.65 -12.38 -6.88
N GLN A 419 -26.58 -13.16 -6.65
CA GLN A 419 -25.26 -12.58 -6.35
C GLN A 419 -24.72 -11.76 -7.53
N PHE A 420 -24.80 -12.30 -8.75
CA PHE A 420 -24.27 -11.59 -9.93
C PHE A 420 -25.00 -10.27 -10.21
N ARG A 421 -26.33 -10.23 -10.03
CA ARG A 421 -27.13 -9.02 -10.25
C ARG A 421 -26.78 -7.87 -9.31
N VAL A 422 -26.30 -8.14 -8.09
CA VAL A 422 -25.90 -7.10 -7.12
C VAL A 422 -24.74 -6.25 -7.65
N ILE A 423 -23.79 -6.88 -8.36
CA ILE A 423 -22.55 -6.21 -8.78
C ILE A 423 -22.48 -5.95 -10.28
N SER A 424 -23.36 -6.55 -11.10
CA SER A 424 -23.37 -6.36 -12.55
C SER A 424 -23.55 -4.90 -13.01
N PRO A 425 -24.23 -3.99 -12.29
CA PRO A 425 -24.30 -2.57 -12.70
C PRO A 425 -23.00 -1.80 -12.51
N GLN A 426 -22.03 -2.33 -11.74
CA GLN A 426 -20.78 -1.65 -11.44
C GLN A 426 -19.73 -1.87 -12.57
N PHE A 427 -18.62 -1.14 -12.51
CA PHE A 427 -17.60 -1.13 -13.58
C PHE A 427 -16.31 -1.89 -13.25
N GLY A 428 -16.30 -2.67 -12.17
CA GLY A 428 -15.12 -3.40 -11.70
C GLY A 428 -14.77 -4.63 -12.55
N PHE A 429 -13.68 -5.30 -12.15
CA PHE A 429 -13.27 -6.60 -12.72
C PHE A 429 -14.34 -7.67 -12.51
N TYR A 430 -14.78 -7.85 -11.25
CA TYR A 430 -15.78 -8.85 -10.89
C TYR A 430 -17.18 -8.51 -11.40
N SER A 431 -17.51 -7.23 -11.53
CA SER A 431 -18.76 -6.75 -12.13
C SER A 431 -18.89 -7.19 -13.59
N LYS A 432 -17.81 -7.14 -14.37
CA LYS A 432 -17.77 -7.65 -15.75
C LYS A 432 -17.94 -9.15 -15.80
N LEU A 433 -17.26 -9.88 -14.92
CA LEU A 433 -17.42 -11.33 -14.86
C LEU A 433 -18.87 -11.70 -14.51
N ALA A 434 -19.47 -11.02 -13.54
CA ALA A 434 -20.88 -11.19 -13.18
C ALA A 434 -21.84 -10.86 -14.34
N GLN A 435 -21.58 -9.79 -15.11
CA GLN A 435 -22.33 -9.51 -16.35
C GLN A 435 -22.26 -10.71 -17.31
N GLU A 436 -21.07 -11.27 -17.52
CA GLU A 436 -20.89 -12.42 -18.41
C GLU A 436 -21.52 -13.71 -17.87
N GLU A 437 -21.59 -13.94 -16.54
CA GLU A 437 -22.36 -15.06 -15.96
C GLU A 437 -23.87 -14.90 -16.21
N LEU A 438 -24.37 -13.67 -16.26
CA LEU A 438 -25.77 -13.34 -16.57
C LEU A 438 -26.07 -13.34 -18.08
N GLY A 439 -25.09 -13.65 -18.94
CA GLY A 439 -25.22 -13.56 -20.39
C GLY A 439 -25.30 -12.13 -20.93
N LEU A 440 -24.97 -11.12 -20.12
CA LEU A 440 -24.95 -9.73 -20.53
C LEU A 440 -23.66 -9.39 -21.28
N LYS A 441 -23.77 -8.44 -22.21
CA LYS A 441 -22.64 -7.92 -22.98
C LYS A 441 -21.96 -6.79 -22.21
N ILE A 442 -20.63 -6.80 -22.17
CA ILE A 442 -19.85 -5.68 -21.63
C ILE A 442 -19.82 -4.58 -22.70
N VAL A 443 -20.60 -3.52 -22.47
CA VAL A 443 -20.69 -2.34 -23.32
C VAL A 443 -20.28 -1.08 -22.54
N LEU A 444 -19.90 -0.03 -23.24
CA LEU A 444 -19.69 1.28 -22.61
C LEU A 444 -21.03 1.86 -22.16
N PRO A 445 -21.11 2.48 -20.97
CA PRO A 445 -22.33 3.15 -20.55
C PRO A 445 -22.59 4.40 -21.41
N PRO A 446 -23.82 4.94 -21.37
CA PRO A 446 -24.14 6.21 -22.02
C PRO A 446 -23.16 7.31 -21.63
N VAL A 447 -22.75 8.10 -22.62
CA VAL A 447 -21.83 9.23 -22.42
C VAL A 447 -22.60 10.38 -21.78
N ALA A 448 -22.11 10.89 -20.65
CA ALA A 448 -22.67 12.09 -20.02
C ALA A 448 -22.62 13.30 -20.97
N THR A 449 -23.56 14.23 -20.81
CA THR A 449 -23.55 15.47 -21.58
C THR A 449 -22.31 16.29 -21.25
N ALA A 450 -21.73 16.94 -22.26
CA ALA A 450 -20.57 17.80 -22.06
C ALA A 450 -20.84 18.86 -20.98
N PRO A 451 -19.82 19.25 -20.19
CA PRO A 451 -19.99 20.31 -19.20
C PRO A 451 -20.56 21.59 -19.82
N SER A 452 -21.46 22.27 -19.11
CA SER A 452 -21.95 23.59 -19.49
C SER A 452 -20.86 24.67 -19.29
N GLU A 453 -21.10 25.87 -19.79
CA GLU A 453 -20.16 26.98 -19.58
C GLU A 453 -20.03 27.36 -18.10
N THR A 454 -21.13 27.32 -17.35
CA THR A 454 -21.12 27.60 -15.90
C THR A 454 -20.34 26.54 -15.13
N GLU A 455 -20.48 25.27 -15.51
CA GLU A 455 -19.73 24.15 -14.93
C GLU A 455 -18.23 24.24 -15.24
N ARG A 456 -17.86 24.65 -16.46
CA ARG A 456 -16.47 24.92 -16.83
C ARG A 456 -15.87 26.06 -16.03
N GLN A 457 -16.59 27.18 -15.90
CA GLN A 457 -16.14 28.33 -15.11
C GLN A 457 -15.96 27.96 -13.63
N PHE A 458 -16.86 27.15 -13.08
CA PHE A 458 -16.69 26.61 -11.73
C PHE A 458 -15.35 25.89 -11.56
N ALA A 459 -15.03 24.95 -12.47
CA ALA A 459 -13.77 24.20 -12.42
C ALA A 459 -12.54 25.11 -12.54
N GLN A 460 -12.56 26.07 -13.48
CA GLN A 460 -11.46 27.01 -13.71
C GLN A 460 -11.24 27.97 -12.54
N GLN A 461 -12.32 28.39 -11.87
CA GLN A 461 -12.25 29.39 -10.81
C GLN A 461 -12.01 28.80 -9.41
N HIS A 462 -12.18 27.48 -9.24
CA HIS A 462 -12.08 26.83 -7.93
C HIS A 462 -10.72 27.06 -7.24
N PRO A 463 -10.66 27.72 -6.06
CA PRO A 463 -9.40 28.12 -5.43
C PRO A 463 -8.46 26.95 -5.10
N GLY A 464 -9.00 25.82 -4.63
CA GLY A 464 -8.20 24.63 -4.35
C GLY A 464 -7.59 23.99 -5.59
N LEU A 465 -8.28 24.08 -6.74
CA LEU A 465 -7.72 23.57 -8.00
C LEU A 465 -6.63 24.51 -8.50
N LYS A 466 -6.80 25.84 -8.38
CA LYS A 466 -5.73 26.81 -8.68
C LYS A 466 -4.46 26.56 -7.85
N ARG A 467 -4.59 26.25 -6.56
CA ARG A 467 -3.44 25.86 -5.72
C ARG A 467 -2.81 24.56 -6.21
N ALA A 468 -3.61 23.54 -6.52
CA ALA A 468 -3.10 22.27 -7.05
C ALA A 468 -2.32 22.48 -8.36
N LEU A 469 -2.85 23.27 -9.30
CA LEU A 469 -2.21 23.61 -10.56
C LEU A 469 -0.88 24.33 -10.37
N LYS A 470 -0.82 25.28 -9.42
CA LYS A 470 0.45 25.94 -9.09
C LYS A 470 1.49 24.96 -8.54
N PHE A 471 1.08 24.02 -7.69
CA PHE A 471 2.00 22.97 -7.23
C PHE A 471 2.51 22.09 -8.38
N TYR A 472 1.67 21.72 -9.34
CA TYR A 472 2.13 20.98 -10.52
C TYR A 472 3.14 21.77 -11.35
N ALA A 473 2.89 23.08 -11.56
CA ALA A 473 3.84 23.95 -12.26
C ALA A 473 5.21 24.04 -11.56
N LEU A 474 5.25 23.87 -10.23
CA LEU A 474 6.48 23.84 -9.43
C LEU A 474 7.11 22.43 -9.33
N GLY A 475 6.58 21.42 -10.02
CA GLY A 475 7.02 20.02 -9.89
C GLY A 475 6.65 19.36 -8.55
N LEU A 476 5.79 19.99 -7.75
CA LEU A 476 5.37 19.55 -6.42
C LEU A 476 4.10 18.68 -6.47
N ARG A 477 4.17 17.56 -7.20
CA ARG A 477 2.99 16.74 -7.50
C ARG A 477 2.30 16.15 -6.27
N PHE A 478 3.05 15.82 -5.21
CA PHE A 478 2.47 15.30 -3.97
C PHE A 478 1.53 16.32 -3.32
N GLU A 479 1.99 17.54 -3.14
CA GLU A 479 1.21 18.66 -2.61
C GLU A 479 0.03 19.01 -3.52
N GLY A 480 0.27 19.05 -4.84
CA GLY A 480 -0.78 19.28 -5.83
C GLY A 480 -1.90 18.23 -5.76
N ASN A 481 -1.55 16.95 -5.64
CA ASN A 481 -2.52 15.87 -5.50
C ASN A 481 -3.35 15.99 -4.22
N ARG A 482 -2.74 16.45 -3.10
CA ARG A 482 -3.47 16.66 -1.85
C ARG A 482 -4.46 17.82 -1.97
N GLU A 483 -4.07 18.96 -2.54
CA GLU A 483 -4.98 20.08 -2.82
C GLU A 483 -6.11 19.67 -3.75
N TRP A 484 -5.78 18.98 -4.85
CA TRP A 484 -6.75 18.49 -5.81
C TRP A 484 -7.79 17.60 -5.13
N ASN A 485 -7.35 16.55 -4.43
CA ASN A 485 -8.26 15.62 -3.75
C ASN A 485 -9.10 16.31 -2.66
N PHE A 486 -8.52 17.30 -1.97
CA PHE A 486 -9.22 18.07 -0.95
C PHE A 486 -10.33 18.94 -1.58
N ALA A 487 -10.06 19.53 -2.75
CA ALA A 487 -10.99 20.33 -3.53
C ALA A 487 -12.17 19.53 -4.11
N LEU A 488 -12.01 18.22 -4.33
CA LEU A 488 -13.09 17.38 -4.88
C LEU A 488 -14.16 16.97 -3.87
N ARG A 489 -13.98 17.24 -2.57
CA ARG A 489 -14.96 16.82 -1.56
C ARG A 489 -16.28 17.57 -1.72
N GLY A 490 -17.38 16.83 -1.72
CA GLY A 490 -18.73 17.39 -1.79
C GLY A 490 -19.15 17.88 -3.18
N LEU A 491 -18.32 17.68 -4.21
CA LEU A 491 -18.69 18.01 -5.59
C LEU A 491 -19.72 17.02 -6.13
N SER A 492 -20.67 17.51 -6.91
CA SER A 492 -21.62 16.69 -7.66
C SER A 492 -20.95 15.99 -8.85
N ASP A 493 -21.59 14.98 -9.43
CA ASP A 493 -21.08 14.32 -10.65
C ASP A 493 -20.85 15.31 -11.80
N ARG A 494 -21.76 16.26 -12.00
CA ARG A 494 -21.62 17.34 -13.00
C ARG A 494 -20.36 18.18 -12.77
N GLN A 495 -20.12 18.59 -11.53
CA GLN A 495 -18.93 19.35 -11.15
C GLN A 495 -17.65 18.50 -11.31
N LEU A 496 -17.69 17.22 -10.93
CA LEU A 496 -16.58 16.28 -11.12
C LEU A 496 -16.25 16.10 -12.61
N LEU A 497 -17.25 15.95 -13.48
CA LEU A 497 -17.05 15.85 -14.93
C LEU A 497 -16.45 17.13 -15.51
N ALA A 498 -16.89 18.30 -15.05
CA ALA A 498 -16.31 19.58 -15.47
C ALA A 498 -14.85 19.74 -15.03
N VAL A 499 -14.54 19.33 -13.79
CA VAL A 499 -13.17 19.34 -13.27
C VAL A 499 -12.28 18.31 -13.98
N ALA A 500 -12.82 17.14 -14.32
CA ALA A 500 -12.12 16.12 -15.09
C ALA A 500 -11.83 16.58 -16.52
N ASP A 501 -12.79 17.21 -17.20
CA ASP A 501 -12.61 17.78 -18.54
C ASP A 501 -11.58 18.92 -18.51
N TYR A 502 -11.64 19.81 -17.51
CA TYR A 502 -10.65 20.86 -17.33
C TYR A 502 -9.23 20.29 -17.14
N ALA A 503 -9.07 19.26 -16.30
CA ALA A 503 -7.79 18.58 -16.13
C ALA A 503 -7.27 17.94 -17.43
N LYS A 504 -8.17 17.36 -18.25
CA LYS A 504 -7.84 16.79 -19.55
C LYS A 504 -7.35 17.88 -20.51
N GLN A 505 -8.01 19.03 -20.58
CA GLN A 505 -7.60 20.17 -21.42
C GLN A 505 -6.19 20.67 -21.04
N LEU A 506 -5.88 20.67 -19.75
CA LEU A 506 -4.55 20.99 -19.22
C LEU A 506 -3.53 19.84 -19.33
N GLN A 507 -3.92 18.71 -19.93
CA GLN A 507 -3.10 17.50 -20.06
C GLN A 507 -2.63 16.88 -18.73
N ILE A 508 -3.36 17.13 -17.64
CA ILE A 508 -3.13 16.52 -16.33
C ILE A 508 -3.97 15.24 -16.24
N TYR A 509 -3.62 14.27 -17.09
CA TYR A 509 -4.44 13.10 -17.38
C TYR A 509 -4.76 12.23 -16.16
N ASP A 510 -3.82 12.10 -15.22
CA ASP A 510 -4.06 11.35 -13.99
C ASP A 510 -5.13 11.99 -13.10
N ARG A 511 -5.20 13.33 -13.08
CA ARG A 511 -6.24 14.07 -12.36
C ARG A 511 -7.58 14.02 -13.08
N ALA A 512 -7.58 14.07 -14.41
CA ALA A 512 -8.79 13.86 -15.21
C ALA A 512 -9.42 12.50 -14.91
N ILE A 513 -8.62 11.42 -15.00
CA ILE A 513 -9.07 10.06 -14.70
C ILE A 513 -9.50 9.94 -13.23
N ASN A 514 -8.68 10.42 -12.29
CA ASN A 514 -9.00 10.34 -10.85
C ASN A 514 -10.33 11.02 -10.52
N THR A 515 -10.62 12.15 -11.16
CA THR A 515 -11.85 12.91 -10.91
C THR A 515 -13.04 12.22 -11.56
N ALA A 516 -12.92 11.78 -12.81
CA ALA A 516 -14.00 11.08 -13.52
C ALA A 516 -14.36 9.73 -12.88
N GLU A 517 -13.40 9.02 -12.27
CA GLU A 517 -13.64 7.77 -11.52
C GLU A 517 -14.51 7.96 -10.27
N ARG A 518 -14.64 9.19 -9.74
CA ARG A 518 -15.41 9.49 -8.53
C ARG A 518 -16.91 9.66 -8.76
N THR A 519 -17.34 9.80 -10.02
CA THR A 519 -18.76 9.98 -10.31
C THR A 519 -19.58 8.73 -9.98
N GLN A 520 -20.81 8.91 -9.51
CA GLN A 520 -21.64 7.83 -8.99
C GLN A 520 -22.79 7.42 -9.93
N GLN A 521 -23.42 8.38 -10.59
CA GLN A 521 -24.61 8.20 -11.43
C GLN A 521 -24.35 8.62 -12.88
N GLU A 522 -23.66 9.75 -13.10
CA GLU A 522 -23.32 10.23 -14.44
C GLU A 522 -21.87 9.90 -14.77
N HIS A 523 -21.65 9.16 -15.86
CA HIS A 523 -20.32 8.69 -16.24
C HIS A 523 -19.94 9.15 -17.64
N ASP A 524 -18.67 9.53 -17.81
CA ASP A 524 -18.07 9.71 -19.12
C ASP A 524 -16.83 8.81 -19.24
N PHE A 525 -16.97 7.76 -20.04
CA PHE A 525 -15.88 6.81 -20.25
C PHE A 525 -14.75 7.39 -21.13
N ASN A 526 -15.01 8.45 -21.89
CA ASN A 526 -13.96 9.19 -22.59
C ASN A 526 -13.06 9.96 -21.61
N LEU A 527 -13.51 10.24 -20.38
CA LEU A 527 -12.71 10.84 -19.31
C LEU A 527 -12.10 9.78 -18.36
N ARG A 528 -12.80 8.66 -18.12
CA ARG A 528 -12.28 7.56 -17.29
C ARG A 528 -11.19 6.72 -17.99
N PHE A 529 -11.27 6.60 -19.31
CA PHE A 529 -10.38 5.81 -20.17
C PHE A 529 -9.79 6.70 -21.27
N LEU A 530 -8.99 7.70 -20.86
CA LEU A 530 -8.29 8.58 -21.79
C LEU A 530 -7.29 7.82 -22.65
N THR A 531 -7.06 8.35 -23.85
CA THR A 531 -6.17 7.79 -24.88
C THR A 531 -5.14 8.81 -25.39
N PRO A 532 -4.33 9.43 -24.50
CA PRO A 532 -3.27 10.32 -24.93
C PRO A 532 -2.18 9.55 -25.68
N TYR A 533 -1.36 10.27 -26.46
CA TYR A 533 -0.22 9.70 -27.21
C TYR A 533 -0.59 8.57 -28.18
N ARG A 534 -1.81 8.58 -28.72
CA ARG A 534 -2.35 7.45 -29.48
C ARG A 534 -1.53 7.12 -30.72
N GLN A 535 -1.02 8.13 -31.41
CA GLN A 535 -0.24 7.92 -32.63
C GLN A 535 1.06 7.14 -32.33
N GLU A 536 1.81 7.57 -31.32
CA GLU A 536 3.07 6.96 -30.89
C GLU A 536 2.83 5.58 -30.28
N LEU A 537 1.78 5.44 -29.47
CA LEU A 537 1.43 4.18 -28.81
C LEU A 537 0.95 3.13 -29.81
N ALA A 538 0.05 3.48 -30.74
CA ALA A 538 -0.42 2.56 -31.77
C ALA A 538 0.75 2.03 -32.63
N LEU A 539 1.67 2.92 -33.02
CA LEU A 539 2.87 2.54 -33.76
C LEU A 539 3.79 1.61 -32.94
N ALA A 540 4.02 1.91 -31.66
CA ALA A 540 4.84 1.07 -30.78
C ALA A 540 4.20 -0.30 -30.52
N ALA A 541 2.88 -0.37 -30.34
CA ALA A 541 2.12 -1.59 -30.14
C ALA A 541 2.14 -2.47 -31.40
N GLN A 542 1.87 -1.87 -32.57
CA GLN A 542 1.94 -2.56 -33.86
C GLN A 542 3.32 -3.14 -34.13
N ARG A 543 4.38 -2.33 -33.96
CA ARG A 543 5.77 -2.79 -34.14
C ARG A 543 6.13 -3.93 -33.20
N ALA A 544 5.59 -3.91 -31.98
CA ALA A 544 5.79 -4.95 -30.98
C ALA A 544 4.92 -6.19 -31.17
N GLY A 545 3.90 -6.16 -32.02
CA GLY A 545 2.94 -7.25 -32.16
C GLY A 545 2.17 -7.49 -30.85
N VAL A 546 1.72 -6.41 -30.20
CA VAL A 546 0.88 -6.45 -28.99
C VAL A 546 -0.39 -5.63 -29.20
N ASP A 547 -1.46 -6.04 -28.53
CA ASP A 547 -2.80 -5.44 -28.58
C ASP A 547 -2.80 -4.00 -28.00
N GLU A 548 -3.21 -2.99 -28.79
CA GLU A 548 -3.20 -1.57 -28.40
C GLU A 548 -4.04 -1.31 -27.12
N PRO A 549 -5.31 -1.79 -27.02
CA PRO A 549 -6.07 -1.79 -25.77
C PRO A 549 -5.33 -2.35 -24.56
N PHE A 550 -4.51 -3.39 -24.74
CA PHE A 550 -3.77 -4.03 -23.64
C PHE A 550 -2.65 -3.13 -23.14
N VAL A 551 -1.93 -2.47 -24.06
CA VAL A 551 -0.92 -1.47 -23.73
C VAL A 551 -1.55 -0.28 -22.98
N TYR A 552 -2.69 0.24 -23.45
CA TYR A 552 -3.42 1.29 -22.75
C TYR A 552 -3.89 0.87 -21.36
N GLY A 553 -4.44 -0.34 -21.23
CA GLY A 553 -4.88 -0.91 -19.95
C GLY A 553 -3.75 -1.00 -18.93
N LEU A 554 -2.54 -1.32 -19.41
CA LEU A 554 -1.30 -1.36 -18.62
C LEU A 554 -0.84 0.04 -18.22
N ILE A 555 -0.65 0.96 -19.17
CA ILE A 555 -0.19 2.34 -18.89
C ILE A 555 -1.13 3.07 -17.93
N ARG A 556 -2.44 2.90 -18.10
CA ARG A 556 -3.44 3.45 -17.19
C ARG A 556 -3.16 3.00 -15.76
N GLN A 557 -2.81 1.73 -15.56
CA GLN A 557 -2.53 1.20 -14.23
C GLN A 557 -1.14 1.59 -13.70
N GLU A 558 -0.14 1.66 -14.56
CA GLU A 558 1.25 1.97 -14.19
C GLU A 558 1.46 3.45 -13.81
N SER A 559 1.07 4.35 -14.69
CA SER A 559 1.42 5.78 -14.57
C SER A 559 0.21 6.70 -14.57
N ARG A 560 -0.98 6.20 -14.93
CA ARG A 560 -2.14 7.05 -15.26
C ARG A 560 -1.77 8.14 -16.29
N PHE A 561 -0.88 7.79 -17.24
CA PHE A 561 -0.37 8.65 -18.32
C PHE A 561 0.54 9.80 -17.88
N ILE A 562 1.17 9.70 -16.71
CA ILE A 562 2.21 10.63 -16.28
C ILE A 562 3.53 10.22 -16.93
N THR A 563 4.08 11.05 -17.83
CA THR A 563 5.27 10.74 -18.63
C THR A 563 6.57 10.69 -17.84
N ASP A 564 6.66 11.44 -16.74
CA ASP A 564 7.81 11.52 -15.84
C ASP A 564 7.58 10.78 -14.51
N ALA A 565 6.61 9.87 -14.46
CA ALA A 565 6.29 9.10 -13.26
C ALA A 565 7.51 8.31 -12.78
N LYS A 566 7.84 8.43 -11.49
CA LYS A 566 8.92 7.68 -10.85
C LYS A 566 8.42 7.00 -9.58
N SER A 567 8.55 5.67 -9.52
CA SER A 567 8.22 4.91 -8.31
C SER A 567 9.31 5.03 -7.24
N GLN A 568 8.96 4.69 -6.01
CA GLN A 568 9.92 4.65 -4.89
C GLN A 568 11.08 3.69 -5.12
N VAL A 569 10.86 2.62 -5.89
CA VAL A 569 11.88 1.61 -6.23
C VAL A 569 12.59 1.91 -7.56
N GLY A 570 12.26 3.02 -8.22
CA GLY A 570 12.97 3.54 -9.39
C GLY A 570 12.36 3.20 -10.76
N ALA A 571 11.17 2.59 -10.82
CA ALA A 571 10.44 2.41 -12.08
C ALA A 571 10.09 3.78 -12.69
N SER A 572 10.20 3.91 -14.02
CA SER A 572 10.14 5.22 -14.69
C SER A 572 9.29 5.25 -15.96
N GLY A 573 8.65 6.39 -16.21
CA GLY A 573 7.88 6.71 -17.41
C GLY A 573 6.49 6.07 -17.50
N LEU A 574 5.85 6.20 -18.67
CA LEU A 574 4.47 5.79 -18.93
C LEU A 574 4.17 4.33 -18.58
N MET A 575 5.08 3.43 -18.92
CA MET A 575 4.98 1.98 -18.71
C MET A 575 5.80 1.51 -17.50
N GLN A 576 6.26 2.43 -16.63
CA GLN A 576 6.97 2.15 -15.37
C GLN A 576 8.07 1.09 -15.50
N LEU A 577 9.02 1.32 -16.41
CA LEU A 577 10.14 0.40 -16.60
C LEU A 577 11.17 0.55 -15.49
N MET A 578 11.59 -0.57 -14.91
CA MET A 578 12.76 -0.60 -14.05
C MET A 578 14.03 -0.33 -14.88
N PRO A 579 15.05 0.38 -14.35
CA PRO A 579 16.27 0.69 -15.09
C PRO A 579 16.99 -0.57 -15.64
N ALA A 580 17.02 -1.64 -14.85
CA ALA A 580 17.58 -2.92 -15.27
C ALA A 580 16.80 -3.56 -16.43
N THR A 581 15.46 -3.47 -16.40
CA THR A 581 14.58 -3.97 -17.46
C THR A 581 14.74 -3.15 -18.74
N ALA A 582 14.76 -1.82 -18.65
CA ALA A 582 14.97 -0.95 -19.81
C ALA A 582 16.29 -1.27 -20.52
N LYS A 583 17.39 -1.39 -19.75
CA LYS A 583 18.71 -1.77 -20.29
C LYS A 583 18.72 -3.18 -20.89
N TYR A 584 18.04 -4.14 -20.27
CA TYR A 584 17.91 -5.50 -20.79
C TYR A 584 17.19 -5.51 -22.14
N VAL A 585 16.06 -4.81 -22.24
CA VAL A 585 15.26 -4.74 -23.47
C VAL A 585 16.01 -4.01 -24.57
N ALA A 586 16.62 -2.86 -24.27
CA ALA A 586 17.40 -2.09 -25.23
C ALA A 586 18.49 -2.94 -25.90
N ARG A 587 19.26 -3.70 -25.11
CA ARG A 587 20.25 -4.66 -25.63
C ARG A 587 19.61 -5.75 -26.49
N LYS A 588 18.46 -6.29 -26.09
CA LYS A 588 17.76 -7.35 -26.83
C LYS A 588 17.24 -6.90 -28.19
N ILE A 589 16.95 -5.61 -28.36
CA ILE A 589 16.49 -5.04 -29.63
C ILE A 589 17.62 -4.36 -30.43
N GLY A 590 18.89 -4.51 -30.01
CA GLY A 590 20.04 -3.94 -30.71
C GLY A 590 20.29 -2.45 -30.46
N TRP A 591 19.64 -1.84 -29.46
CA TRP A 591 19.85 -0.44 -29.10
C TRP A 591 21.01 -0.33 -28.10
N HIS A 592 22.24 -0.27 -28.62
CA HIS A 592 23.47 -0.29 -27.82
C HIS A 592 23.79 1.03 -27.12
N ASP A 593 23.41 2.16 -27.72
CA ASP A 593 23.71 3.51 -27.22
C ASP A 593 22.61 4.07 -26.28
N PHE A 594 21.74 3.22 -25.73
CA PHE A 594 20.66 3.64 -24.84
C PHE A 594 21.21 4.14 -23.49
N HIS A 595 20.85 5.37 -23.11
CA HIS A 595 21.09 5.94 -21.79
C HIS A 595 19.82 5.92 -20.93
N GLY A 596 19.96 5.55 -19.66
CA GLY A 596 18.81 5.35 -18.76
C GLY A 596 17.90 6.57 -18.55
N GLN A 597 18.39 7.79 -18.82
CA GLN A 597 17.58 9.03 -18.73
C GLN A 597 16.55 9.13 -19.85
N GLU A 598 16.80 8.49 -21.00
CA GLU A 598 15.88 8.47 -22.15
C GLU A 598 14.58 7.70 -21.84
N VAL A 599 14.52 6.91 -20.76
CA VAL A 599 13.33 6.13 -20.40
C VAL A 599 12.10 7.01 -20.06
N ASN A 600 12.28 8.32 -19.85
CA ASN A 600 11.18 9.26 -19.62
C ASN A 600 10.64 9.89 -20.91
N ASP A 601 11.36 9.74 -22.03
CA ASP A 601 10.84 10.11 -23.34
C ASP A 601 9.69 9.17 -23.72
N VAL A 602 8.59 9.72 -24.24
CA VAL A 602 7.37 8.97 -24.56
C VAL A 602 7.66 7.87 -25.58
N GLY A 603 8.33 8.20 -26.68
CA GLY A 603 8.61 7.23 -27.76
C GLY A 603 9.53 6.11 -27.30
N THR A 604 10.57 6.46 -26.53
CA THR A 604 11.53 5.51 -25.96
C THR A 604 10.87 4.58 -24.95
N ASN A 605 10.11 5.14 -24.00
CA ASN A 605 9.41 4.35 -22.98
C ASN A 605 8.41 3.38 -23.60
N LEU A 606 7.60 3.85 -24.56
CA LEU A 606 6.65 3.01 -25.29
C LEU A 606 7.35 1.91 -26.06
N THR A 607 8.44 2.21 -26.78
CA THR A 607 9.21 1.22 -27.54
C THR A 607 9.78 0.13 -26.64
N LEU A 608 10.42 0.49 -25.53
CA LEU A 608 10.99 -0.48 -24.60
C LEU A 608 9.89 -1.26 -23.86
N GLY A 609 8.82 -0.59 -23.45
CA GLY A 609 7.74 -1.19 -22.67
C GLY A 609 6.90 -2.19 -23.46
N THR A 610 6.52 -1.86 -24.70
CA THR A 610 5.77 -2.79 -25.56
C THR A 610 6.63 -3.99 -25.98
N ARG A 611 7.93 -3.79 -26.20
CA ARG A 611 8.88 -4.89 -26.46
C ARG A 611 9.05 -5.79 -25.24
N TYR A 612 9.12 -5.24 -24.04
CA TYR A 612 9.14 -6.05 -22.83
C TYR A 612 7.83 -6.84 -22.66
N LEU A 613 6.69 -6.20 -22.89
CA LEU A 613 5.38 -6.85 -22.84
C LEU A 613 5.30 -8.03 -23.83
N ARG A 614 5.79 -7.85 -25.06
CA ARG A 614 5.92 -8.92 -26.06
C ARG A 614 6.79 -10.07 -25.55
N MET A 615 7.97 -9.79 -25.02
CA MET A 615 8.87 -10.82 -24.48
C MET A 615 8.23 -11.65 -23.36
N VAL A 616 7.49 -11.01 -22.44
CA VAL A 616 6.82 -11.76 -21.37
C VAL A 616 5.63 -12.57 -21.89
N LEU A 617 4.87 -12.06 -22.86
CA LEU A 617 3.81 -12.82 -23.55
C LEU A 617 4.35 -14.07 -24.24
N ASP A 618 5.43 -13.93 -25.01
CA ASP A 618 6.12 -15.05 -25.68
C ASP A 618 6.56 -16.12 -24.71
N SER A 619 7.10 -15.72 -23.56
CA SER A 619 7.64 -16.67 -22.58
C SER A 619 6.59 -17.34 -21.69
N LEU A 620 5.31 -17.00 -21.85
CA LEU A 620 4.20 -17.40 -20.97
C LEU A 620 2.95 -17.78 -21.77
N ASP A 621 3.16 -18.50 -22.87
CA ASP A 621 2.10 -19.15 -23.67
C ASP A 621 1.04 -18.17 -24.20
N GLN A 622 1.46 -16.93 -24.53
CA GLN A 622 0.57 -15.85 -24.96
C GLN A 622 -0.51 -15.47 -23.94
N SER A 623 -0.41 -15.90 -22.68
CA SER A 623 -1.43 -15.63 -21.65
C SER A 623 -1.36 -14.17 -21.18
N PRO A 624 -2.41 -13.36 -21.38
CA PRO A 624 -2.44 -11.98 -20.88
C PRO A 624 -2.36 -11.92 -19.36
N VAL A 625 -2.94 -12.90 -18.65
CA VAL A 625 -2.90 -13.01 -17.18
C VAL A 625 -1.48 -13.19 -16.68
N LEU A 626 -0.75 -14.16 -17.23
CA LEU A 626 0.63 -14.44 -16.81
C LEU A 626 1.58 -13.32 -17.23
N ALA A 627 1.41 -12.78 -18.44
CA ALA A 627 2.22 -11.66 -18.92
C ALA A 627 2.03 -10.41 -18.05
N THR A 628 0.80 -10.08 -17.69
CA THR A 628 0.50 -8.94 -16.79
C THR A 628 1.13 -9.16 -15.41
N ALA A 629 1.02 -10.37 -14.85
CA ALA A 629 1.66 -10.71 -13.59
C ALA A 629 3.20 -10.65 -13.68
N ALA A 630 3.77 -11.07 -14.82
CA ALA A 630 5.21 -11.06 -15.08
C ALA A 630 5.75 -9.64 -15.27
N TYR A 631 4.95 -8.76 -15.85
CA TYR A 631 5.33 -7.36 -16.04
C TYR A 631 5.57 -6.68 -14.68
N ASN A 632 4.63 -6.85 -13.73
CA ASN A 632 4.73 -6.26 -12.39
C ASN A 632 5.67 -7.03 -11.44
N ALA A 633 5.63 -8.36 -11.43
CA ALA A 633 6.33 -9.18 -10.42
C ALA A 633 7.61 -9.85 -10.94
N GLY A 634 7.94 -9.66 -12.23
CA GLY A 634 9.00 -10.38 -12.93
C GLY A 634 8.57 -11.79 -13.39
N PRO A 635 9.09 -12.31 -14.51
CA PRO A 635 8.57 -13.51 -15.17
C PRO A 635 8.74 -14.81 -14.38
N GLY A 636 9.71 -14.90 -13.47
CA GLY A 636 9.92 -16.10 -12.66
C GLY A 636 8.76 -16.40 -11.69
N ARG A 637 8.09 -15.35 -11.19
CA ARG A 637 7.01 -15.50 -10.19
C ARG A 637 5.74 -16.13 -10.76
N PRO A 638 5.10 -15.62 -11.84
CA PRO A 638 3.93 -16.28 -12.41
C PRO A 638 4.23 -17.69 -12.91
N ARG A 639 5.45 -17.96 -13.41
CA ARG A 639 5.88 -19.35 -13.70
C ARG A 639 5.81 -20.22 -12.46
N ALA A 640 6.38 -19.77 -11.33
CA ALA A 640 6.32 -20.51 -10.08
C ALA A 640 4.89 -20.64 -9.51
N TRP A 641 4.07 -19.59 -9.58
CA TRP A 641 2.68 -19.61 -9.11
C TRP A 641 1.78 -20.54 -9.93
N ARG A 642 2.10 -20.70 -11.21
CA ARG A 642 1.48 -21.65 -12.12
C ARG A 642 2.01 -23.07 -11.94
N ALA A 643 3.30 -23.26 -11.70
CA ALA A 643 3.87 -24.57 -11.41
C ALA A 643 3.29 -25.16 -10.11
N ARG A 644 2.98 -24.29 -9.14
CA ARG A 644 2.22 -24.63 -7.91
C ARG A 644 0.70 -24.67 -8.14
N ALA A 645 0.24 -24.80 -9.39
CA ALA A 645 -1.15 -25.12 -9.69
C ALA A 645 -1.44 -26.55 -9.21
N HIS A 646 -2.55 -26.68 -8.48
CA HIS A 646 -3.04 -27.90 -7.84
C HIS A 646 -2.84 -29.16 -8.71
N TYR A 647 -1.84 -29.98 -8.33
CA TYR A 647 -1.48 -31.26 -8.96
C TYR A 647 -1.32 -31.21 -10.50
N GLY A 648 -0.81 -30.10 -11.05
CA GLY A 648 -0.61 -29.97 -12.49
C GLY A 648 -1.92 -29.86 -13.29
N LYS A 649 -3.02 -29.44 -12.66
CA LYS A 649 -4.28 -29.15 -13.37
C LYS A 649 -4.32 -27.73 -13.93
N ALA A 650 -5.07 -27.57 -15.01
CA ALA A 650 -5.38 -26.26 -15.56
C ALA A 650 -6.27 -25.45 -14.57
N ILE A 651 -6.05 -24.14 -14.49
CA ILE A 651 -6.79 -23.24 -13.59
C ILE A 651 -7.42 -22.12 -14.41
N GLU A 652 -8.68 -21.81 -14.14
CA GLU A 652 -9.36 -20.64 -14.74
C GLU A 652 -8.57 -19.35 -14.48
N GLY A 653 -8.43 -18.48 -15.49
CA GLY A 653 -7.65 -17.24 -15.39
C GLY A 653 -8.12 -16.31 -14.27
N ALA A 654 -9.42 -16.26 -13.97
CA ALA A 654 -9.97 -15.50 -12.84
C ALA A 654 -9.51 -16.06 -11.48
N ILE A 655 -9.51 -17.39 -11.32
CA ILE A 655 -8.99 -18.06 -10.12
C ILE A 655 -7.50 -17.80 -10.00
N PHE A 656 -6.73 -17.91 -11.09
CA PHE A 656 -5.31 -17.59 -11.05
C PHE A 656 -5.09 -16.15 -10.59
N ALA A 657 -5.79 -15.18 -11.19
CA ALA A 657 -5.67 -13.76 -10.84
C ALA A 657 -5.98 -13.50 -9.35
N GLU A 658 -7.08 -14.03 -8.81
CA GLU A 658 -7.46 -13.82 -7.40
C GLU A 658 -6.56 -14.55 -6.40
N THR A 659 -5.81 -15.55 -6.86
CA THR A 659 -4.98 -16.38 -5.98
C THR A 659 -3.50 -16.06 -6.09
N ILE A 660 -3.13 -15.03 -6.85
CA ILE A 660 -1.77 -14.47 -6.86
C ILE A 660 -1.38 -14.07 -5.42
N PRO A 661 -0.27 -14.60 -4.86
CA PRO A 661 0.18 -14.30 -3.50
C PRO A 661 0.34 -12.83 -3.16
N PHE A 662 0.91 -12.07 -4.10
CA PHE A 662 1.25 -10.67 -3.87
C PHE A 662 0.01 -9.80 -4.09
N THR A 663 -0.46 -9.13 -3.05
CA THR A 663 -1.66 -8.28 -3.12
C THR A 663 -1.53 -7.20 -4.21
N GLU A 664 -0.37 -6.54 -4.30
CA GLU A 664 -0.10 -5.56 -5.35
C GLU A 664 -0.28 -6.16 -6.75
N THR A 665 0.37 -7.30 -7.03
CA THR A 665 0.28 -7.96 -8.34
C THR A 665 -1.12 -8.51 -8.63
N ARG A 666 -1.80 -9.06 -7.61
CA ARG A 666 -3.19 -9.55 -7.72
C ARG A 666 -4.13 -8.44 -8.16
N ASP A 667 -4.05 -7.28 -7.50
CA ASP A 667 -4.89 -6.14 -7.85
C ASP A 667 -4.48 -5.51 -9.18
N TYR A 668 -3.17 -5.47 -9.47
CA TYR A 668 -2.64 -5.00 -10.74
C TYR A 668 -3.18 -5.80 -11.92
N VAL A 669 -3.12 -7.14 -11.87
CA VAL A 669 -3.62 -8.02 -12.94
C VAL A 669 -5.11 -7.80 -13.19
N LYS A 670 -5.92 -7.77 -12.12
CA LYS A 670 -7.37 -7.50 -12.23
C LYS A 670 -7.64 -6.14 -12.86
N LYS A 671 -6.92 -5.08 -12.43
CA LYS A 671 -7.11 -3.72 -12.95
C LYS A 671 -6.68 -3.59 -14.41
N VAL A 672 -5.50 -4.07 -14.79
CA VAL A 672 -4.99 -3.98 -16.17
C VAL A 672 -5.92 -4.69 -17.14
N LEU A 673 -6.33 -5.92 -16.84
CA LEU A 673 -7.18 -6.70 -17.74
C LEU A 673 -8.61 -6.15 -17.80
N SER A 674 -9.14 -5.65 -16.67
CA SER A 674 -10.42 -4.92 -16.68
C SER A 674 -10.35 -3.61 -17.47
N ASN A 675 -9.25 -2.86 -17.37
CA ASN A 675 -9.06 -1.62 -18.15
C ASN A 675 -9.00 -1.93 -19.64
N THR A 676 -8.26 -2.98 -20.01
CA THR A 676 -8.09 -3.43 -21.40
C THR A 676 -9.43 -3.68 -22.08
N VAL A 677 -10.39 -4.26 -21.37
CA VAL A 677 -11.75 -4.52 -21.90
C VAL A 677 -12.47 -3.23 -22.28
N TYR A 678 -12.34 -2.15 -21.49
CA TYR A 678 -12.98 -0.88 -21.83
C TYR A 678 -12.26 -0.14 -22.96
N TYR A 679 -10.93 -0.18 -23.01
CA TYR A 679 -10.19 0.35 -24.16
C TYR A 679 -10.56 -0.39 -25.45
N ALA A 680 -10.65 -1.73 -25.41
CA ALA A 680 -11.07 -2.52 -26.57
C ALA A 680 -12.51 -2.19 -26.99
N ALA A 681 -13.43 -2.01 -26.04
CA ALA A 681 -14.80 -1.59 -26.35
C ALA A 681 -14.85 -0.19 -27.01
N GLN A 682 -14.01 0.75 -26.55
CA GLN A 682 -13.93 2.10 -27.13
C GLN A 682 -13.31 2.11 -28.53
N PHE A 683 -12.33 1.26 -28.80
CA PHE A 683 -11.64 1.23 -30.10
C PHE A 683 -12.37 0.43 -31.16
N GLU A 684 -12.98 -0.69 -30.77
CA GLU A 684 -13.58 -1.62 -31.71
C GLU A 684 -15.09 -1.39 -31.87
N GLY A 685 -15.71 -0.58 -31.01
CA GLY A 685 -17.15 -0.27 -31.07
C GLY A 685 -18.06 -1.47 -30.86
N ARG A 686 -17.55 -2.54 -30.24
CA ARG A 686 -18.27 -3.81 -30.03
C ARG A 686 -18.11 -4.32 -28.59
N ALA A 687 -19.05 -5.18 -28.20
CA ALA A 687 -19.00 -5.86 -26.91
C ALA A 687 -17.73 -6.71 -26.77
N GLN A 688 -17.14 -6.67 -25.58
CA GLN A 688 -15.90 -7.36 -25.24
C GLN A 688 -16.15 -8.46 -24.21
N SER A 689 -15.19 -9.37 -24.05
CA SER A 689 -15.27 -10.46 -23.06
C SER A 689 -14.03 -10.45 -22.16
N LEU A 690 -14.25 -10.32 -20.84
CA LEU A 690 -13.17 -10.43 -19.86
C LEU A 690 -12.80 -11.89 -19.65
N LYS A 691 -13.79 -12.79 -19.53
CA LYS A 691 -13.57 -14.24 -19.42
C LYS A 691 -12.69 -14.80 -20.54
N THR A 692 -12.96 -14.43 -21.79
CA THR A 692 -12.16 -14.88 -22.95
C THR A 692 -10.71 -14.43 -22.82
N ARG A 693 -10.48 -13.18 -22.39
CA ARG A 693 -9.12 -12.64 -22.18
C ARG A 693 -8.38 -13.28 -21.01
N LEU A 694 -9.12 -13.67 -19.95
CA LEU A 694 -8.56 -14.40 -18.81
C LEU A 694 -8.19 -15.83 -19.19
N GLY A 695 -9.02 -16.48 -19.99
CA GLY A 695 -8.80 -17.83 -20.50
C GLY A 695 -8.56 -18.86 -19.39
N VAL A 696 -7.78 -19.88 -19.73
CA VAL A 696 -7.36 -20.94 -18.82
C VAL A 696 -5.84 -20.96 -18.76
N ILE A 697 -5.31 -21.04 -17.53
CA ILE A 697 -3.89 -21.13 -17.25
C ILE A 697 -3.51 -22.60 -17.19
N GLN A 698 -2.79 -23.07 -18.20
CA GLN A 698 -2.28 -24.43 -18.26
C GLN A 698 -1.16 -24.65 -17.22
N PRO A 699 -1.00 -25.86 -16.67
CA PRO A 699 0.18 -26.20 -15.88
C PRO A 699 1.45 -25.99 -16.71
N THR A 700 2.59 -25.84 -16.06
CA THR A 700 3.87 -25.90 -16.76
C THR A 700 4.06 -27.29 -17.32
N THR A 701 4.16 -27.42 -18.64
CA THR A 701 4.72 -28.61 -19.27
C THR A 701 6.16 -28.75 -18.74
N PRO A 702 6.59 -29.94 -18.29
CA PRO A 702 8.02 -30.19 -18.13
C PRO A 702 8.67 -29.80 -19.46
N GLN A 703 9.63 -28.86 -19.44
CA GLN A 703 10.43 -28.67 -20.63
C GLN A 703 11.16 -30.00 -20.89
N PRO A 704 11.08 -30.56 -22.11
CA PRO A 704 11.80 -31.78 -22.45
C PRO A 704 13.31 -31.63 -22.27
#